data_AF-A0A1I0H688-F1
#
_entry.id   AF-A0A1I0H688-F1
#
_cell.length_a   1.000
_cell.length_b   1.000
_cell.length_c   1.000
_cell.angle_alpha   90.00
_cell.angle_beta   90.00
_cell.angle_gamma   90.00
#
_symmetry.space_group_name_H-M   'P 1'
#
loop_
_entity.id
_entity.type
_entity.pdbx_description
1 polymer ?
#
loop_
_entity_poly.entity_id
_entity_poly.type
_entity_poly.pdbx_seq_one_letter_code
_entity_poly.pdbx_strand_id
1 'polypeptide(L)'
;MDYILEFDEFIRSIKQNIDTKYSFLLGAGASVESGIPCASECIWEWKRDIFISQNPTLAEMHNNIKSQNIKRSIQNWLDNQGTYPKEGEDIEYSYYIEKAFRIPDDRRKYFERNITGKTPSLGYHILCLLAEREIIKSVWTTNFDGLIIKAAHKYQLVPIEVTLESQDRIYRTDANKELLCIALHGDYKYGPLKNSKEELDSQSDIFVNALSFEASKRYFVVMGYSGRDKSLMQAIERSFCRSGAGRLYWCGYGRNIAPEVRVLIEKLNLYGREAFYIPTDGFDKTMLNIAHMCFEDKELQEEVEKLKADLGAGYECRTTTFSPYKEGVNKIVDTNVYPIKFPDKCYQFEVKNSSVMNLWDYCKQLIDYNIVAVPYNGMIYAWGNRNSISNMCGPNVNGTIELVPLTRKIFFDNGTLKSMLLKTLLIVIGKHSNCKYNRNKIWRESKKINYTINGKNIEAYQGIRFSLFMDWKYSYLTLTPAFYYKDRNNVSKEENKEFSDRFMEQICKMQANKNYAAYIKHWINIIFPDGKSIISMYPCNSESGFEFTIVNKSLLVGLRSRQALHNPDDDMKKRICIGGAELADTELKFYNPAQNAMHTDFHPMRGLINNKPYDFYMNNRLFKSNISLGVISPVGSEKKLEDFLDRLNKKHKVNYNVDCNGVQREHNKKLNNGLPILHKVPPKRDYGRYFCILAEKGGTSHGGLTEKLSPFFYAQKQEVNAYGR
;
A
#
# COMPACT_ATOMS: atom_id res chain seq x y z
N MET A 1 -23.41 22.28 13.91
CA MET A 1 -22.68 21.07 14.30
C MET A 1 -22.03 20.52 13.05
N ASP A 2 -20.82 19.97 13.17
CA ASP A 2 -20.26 19.16 12.08
C ASP A 2 -21.13 17.89 11.95
N TYR A 3 -21.75 17.71 10.79
CA TYR A 3 -22.64 16.57 10.53
C TYR A 3 -21.86 15.36 9.99
N ILE A 4 -20.54 15.50 9.82
CA ILE A 4 -19.65 14.41 9.45
C ILE A 4 -19.13 13.77 10.74
N LEU A 5 -19.30 12.46 10.85
CA LEU A 5 -18.75 11.65 11.92
C LEU A 5 -17.66 10.77 11.32
N GLU A 6 -16.42 10.91 11.78
CA GLU A 6 -15.31 10.11 11.25
C GLU A 6 -15.52 8.62 11.56
N PHE A 7 -14.94 7.76 10.74
CA PHE A 7 -15.23 6.32 10.80
C PHE A 7 -14.93 5.70 12.17
N ASP A 8 -13.84 6.10 12.82
CA ASP A 8 -13.47 5.61 14.14
C ASP A 8 -14.40 6.14 15.25
N GLU A 9 -14.92 7.35 15.10
CA GLU A 9 -15.95 7.93 16.00
C GLU A 9 -17.28 7.19 15.88
N PHE A 10 -17.69 6.87 14.64
CA PHE A 10 -18.87 6.06 14.37
C PHE A 10 -18.78 4.68 15.04
N ILE A 11 -17.65 4.00 14.89
CA ILE A 11 -17.39 2.70 15.50
C ILE A 11 -17.46 2.77 17.04
N ARG A 12 -16.85 3.80 17.66
CA ARG A 12 -16.96 4.03 19.11
C ARG A 12 -18.41 4.32 19.53
N SER A 13 -19.16 5.05 18.71
CA SER A 13 -20.56 5.34 18.97
C SER A 13 -21.43 4.09 18.91
N ILE A 14 -21.17 3.14 18.01
CA ILE A 14 -21.86 1.85 18.00
C ILE A 14 -21.49 1.05 19.26
N LYS A 15 -20.19 0.96 19.59
CA LYS A 15 -19.74 0.24 20.79
C LYS A 15 -20.42 0.75 22.06
N GLN A 16 -20.52 2.07 22.22
CA GLN A 16 -21.11 2.70 23.40
C GLN A 16 -22.63 2.48 23.52
N ASN A 17 -23.32 2.22 22.41
CA ASN A 17 -24.78 2.06 22.36
C ASN A 17 -25.18 0.66 21.88
N ILE A 18 -24.35 -0.36 22.18
CA ILE A 18 -24.59 -1.75 21.75
C ILE A 18 -25.86 -2.36 22.37
N ASP A 19 -26.29 -1.83 23.50
CA ASP A 19 -27.55 -2.13 24.18
C ASP A 19 -28.77 -1.54 23.46
N THR A 20 -28.56 -0.51 22.63
CA THR A 20 -29.58 0.05 21.74
C THR A 20 -29.73 -0.82 20.49
N LYS A 21 -30.98 -0.97 20.01
CA LYS A 21 -31.28 -1.78 18.83
C LYS A 21 -31.09 -1.00 17.55
N TYR A 22 -30.60 -1.68 16.52
CA TYR A 22 -30.30 -1.10 15.21
C TYR A 22 -31.21 -1.67 14.12
N SER A 23 -31.52 -0.80 13.16
CA SER A 23 -32.19 -1.13 11.91
C SER A 23 -31.28 -0.71 10.75
N PHE A 24 -31.09 -1.59 9.77
CA PHE A 24 -30.22 -1.31 8.63
C PHE A 24 -31.04 -1.02 7.37
N LEU A 25 -30.58 -0.11 6.53
CA LEU A 25 -31.06 0.06 5.16
C LEU A 25 -29.93 -0.22 4.18
N LEU A 26 -30.09 -1.28 3.39
CA LEU A 26 -29.10 -1.75 2.44
C LEU A 26 -29.52 -1.42 1.01
N GLY A 27 -28.68 -0.68 0.30
CA GLY A 27 -28.80 -0.49 -1.14
C GLY A 27 -27.87 -1.40 -1.95
N ALA A 28 -27.88 -1.23 -3.28
CA ALA A 28 -27.18 -2.12 -4.21
C ALA A 28 -25.66 -2.19 -3.97
N GLY A 29 -25.09 -1.14 -3.36
CA GLY A 29 -23.68 -1.12 -2.96
C GLY A 29 -23.30 -2.16 -1.89
N ALA A 30 -24.26 -2.71 -1.14
CA ALA A 30 -24.00 -3.79 -0.18
C ALA A 30 -23.77 -5.16 -0.86
N SER A 31 -24.24 -5.32 -2.11
CA SER A 31 -24.18 -6.58 -2.85
C SER A 31 -23.01 -6.67 -3.82
N VAL A 32 -22.17 -5.62 -3.91
CA VAL A 32 -21.05 -5.55 -4.86
C VAL A 32 -20.01 -6.63 -4.61
N GLU A 33 -19.62 -6.85 -3.34
CA GLU A 33 -18.71 -7.92 -2.93
C GLU A 33 -19.32 -9.32 -3.10
N SER A 34 -20.66 -9.42 -3.14
CA SER A 34 -21.38 -10.65 -3.51
C SER A 34 -21.38 -10.90 -5.03
N GLY A 35 -20.75 -10.03 -5.82
CA GLY A 35 -20.64 -10.12 -7.26
C GLY A 35 -21.89 -9.70 -8.02
N ILE A 36 -22.75 -8.88 -7.41
CA ILE A 36 -23.94 -8.27 -8.03
C ILE A 36 -23.62 -6.81 -8.36
N PRO A 37 -23.83 -6.36 -9.62
CA PRO A 37 -23.49 -5.00 -10.01
C PRO A 37 -24.36 -3.96 -9.28
N CYS A 38 -23.76 -2.84 -8.90
CA CYS A 38 -24.52 -1.72 -8.35
C CYS A 38 -25.31 -0.98 -9.44
N ALA A 39 -26.24 -0.12 -9.04
CA ALA A 39 -27.06 0.66 -9.99
C ALA A 39 -26.22 1.47 -11.00
N SER A 40 -25.09 2.02 -10.57
CA SER A 40 -24.19 2.76 -11.47
C SER A 40 -23.50 1.86 -12.49
N GLU A 41 -23.15 0.63 -12.12
CA GLU A 41 -22.58 -0.36 -13.03
C GLU A 41 -23.63 -0.84 -14.03
N CYS A 42 -24.86 -1.12 -13.57
CA CYS A 42 -25.98 -1.46 -14.44
C CYS A 42 -26.24 -0.37 -15.49
N ILE A 43 -26.26 0.92 -15.12
CA ILE A 43 -26.43 2.02 -16.07
C ILE A 43 -25.36 1.96 -17.16
N TRP A 44 -24.09 1.71 -16.80
CA TRP A 44 -23.01 1.61 -17.78
C TRP A 44 -23.10 0.35 -18.65
N GLU A 45 -23.61 -0.77 -18.12
CA GLU A 45 -23.92 -1.96 -18.92
C GLU A 45 -25.02 -1.66 -19.93
N TRP A 46 -26.13 -1.03 -19.53
CA TRP A 46 -27.23 -0.68 -20.42
C TRP A 46 -26.80 0.33 -21.50
N LYS A 47 -26.03 1.36 -21.12
CA LYS A 47 -25.42 2.31 -22.07
C LYS A 47 -24.55 1.59 -23.08
N ARG A 48 -23.70 0.66 -22.63
CA ARG A 48 -22.85 -0.15 -23.51
C ARG A 48 -23.69 -1.00 -24.44
N ASP A 49 -24.71 -1.70 -23.94
CA ASP A 49 -25.53 -2.60 -24.74
C ASP A 49 -26.32 -1.82 -25.81
N ILE A 50 -26.83 -0.63 -25.48
CA ILE A 50 -27.43 0.30 -26.44
C ILE A 50 -26.40 0.72 -27.50
N PHE A 51 -25.20 1.12 -27.09
CA PHE A 51 -24.12 1.52 -28.00
C PHE A 51 -23.69 0.38 -28.94
N ILE A 52 -23.43 -0.81 -28.40
CA ILE A 52 -22.96 -1.98 -29.17
C ILE A 52 -24.05 -2.48 -30.12
N SER A 53 -25.32 -2.48 -29.70
CA SER A 53 -26.42 -2.90 -30.58
C SER A 53 -26.54 -2.07 -31.86
N GLN A 54 -26.11 -0.81 -31.82
CA GLN A 54 -26.07 0.10 -32.97
C GLN A 54 -24.69 0.18 -33.64
N ASN A 55 -23.65 -0.36 -32.99
CA ASN A 55 -22.28 -0.37 -33.50
C ASN A 55 -21.61 -1.75 -33.29
N PRO A 56 -22.09 -2.84 -33.94
CA PRO A 56 -21.67 -4.21 -33.61
C PRO A 56 -20.17 -4.48 -33.82
N THR A 57 -19.55 -3.81 -34.79
CA THR A 57 -18.12 -3.93 -35.10
C THR A 57 -17.22 -3.44 -33.97
N LEU A 58 -17.76 -2.67 -33.01
CA LEU A 58 -17.03 -2.11 -31.88
C LEU A 58 -17.20 -2.92 -30.58
N ALA A 59 -17.93 -4.05 -30.63
CA ALA A 59 -18.28 -4.86 -29.46
C ALA A 59 -17.05 -5.31 -28.65
N GLU A 60 -16.07 -5.95 -29.30
CA GLU A 60 -14.86 -6.44 -28.64
C GLU A 60 -14.06 -5.32 -27.95
N MET A 61 -14.06 -4.14 -28.57
CA MET A 61 -13.32 -2.97 -28.10
C MET A 61 -13.98 -2.25 -26.91
N HIS A 62 -15.30 -2.38 -26.74
CA HIS A 62 -16.08 -1.66 -25.73
C HIS A 62 -16.60 -2.58 -24.60
N ASN A 63 -16.06 -3.80 -24.48
CA ASN A 63 -16.49 -4.76 -23.46
C ASN A 63 -16.16 -4.31 -22.02
N ASN A 64 -15.07 -3.57 -21.82
CA ASN A 64 -14.58 -3.21 -20.48
C ASN A 64 -15.16 -1.87 -19.97
N ILE A 65 -16.36 -1.91 -19.40
CA ILE A 65 -17.03 -0.74 -18.81
C ILE A 65 -16.30 -0.15 -17.58
N LYS A 66 -15.22 -0.77 -17.08
CA LYS A 66 -14.39 -0.19 -16.00
C LYS A 66 -13.39 0.84 -16.52
N SER A 67 -13.16 0.91 -17.83
CA SER A 67 -12.26 1.91 -18.43
C SER A 67 -12.95 3.27 -18.59
N GLN A 68 -12.36 4.32 -18.01
CA GLN A 68 -12.91 5.68 -18.12
C GLN A 68 -12.92 6.19 -19.57
N ASN A 69 -11.97 5.75 -20.41
CA ASN A 69 -11.92 6.13 -21.82
C ASN A 69 -13.10 5.51 -22.59
N ILE A 70 -13.44 4.24 -22.30
CA ILE A 70 -14.58 3.56 -22.90
C ILE A 70 -15.88 4.22 -22.45
N LYS A 71 -16.01 4.55 -21.16
CA LYS A 71 -17.16 5.29 -20.62
C LYS A 71 -17.36 6.64 -21.34
N ARG A 72 -16.29 7.42 -21.51
CA ARG A 72 -16.34 8.69 -22.26
C ARG A 72 -16.70 8.50 -23.73
N SER A 73 -16.14 7.48 -24.39
CA SER A 73 -16.48 7.17 -25.80
C SER A 73 -17.98 6.90 -25.95
N ILE A 74 -18.53 6.02 -25.10
CA ILE A 74 -19.95 5.69 -25.08
C ILE A 74 -20.79 6.93 -24.76
N GLN A 75 -20.42 7.70 -23.74
CA GLN A 75 -21.15 8.90 -23.34
C GLN A 75 -21.17 9.96 -24.45
N ASN A 76 -20.03 10.25 -25.08
CA ASN A 76 -19.96 11.19 -26.20
C ASN A 76 -20.85 10.74 -27.36
N TRP A 77 -20.88 9.44 -27.66
CA TRP A 77 -21.77 8.92 -28.69
C TRP A 77 -23.24 9.12 -28.30
N LEU A 78 -23.63 8.84 -27.05
CA LEU A 78 -24.99 9.04 -26.53
C LEU A 78 -25.40 10.52 -26.58
N ASP A 79 -24.52 11.42 -26.13
CA ASP A 79 -24.74 12.87 -26.12
C ASP A 79 -24.92 13.40 -27.54
N ASN A 80 -24.15 12.91 -28.51
CA ASN A 80 -24.26 13.30 -29.92
C ASN A 80 -25.58 12.88 -30.58
N GLN A 81 -26.30 11.88 -30.04
CA GLN A 81 -27.63 11.52 -30.54
C GLN A 81 -28.71 12.52 -30.08
N GLY A 82 -28.42 13.37 -29.08
CA GLY A 82 -29.31 14.44 -28.60
C GLY A 82 -30.60 13.99 -27.88
N THR A 83 -30.83 12.68 -27.72
CA THR A 83 -32.08 12.13 -27.16
C THR A 83 -31.89 11.37 -25.85
N TYR A 84 -30.64 11.11 -25.45
CA TYR A 84 -30.30 10.39 -24.24
C TYR A 84 -29.99 11.35 -23.07
N PRO A 85 -30.25 10.95 -21.81
CA PRO A 85 -29.88 11.72 -20.63
C PRO A 85 -28.37 11.96 -20.54
N LYS A 86 -27.99 13.13 -20.03
CA LYS A 86 -26.59 13.48 -19.76
C LYS A 86 -26.04 12.66 -18.60
N GLU A 87 -24.72 12.46 -18.60
CA GLU A 87 -24.04 11.76 -17.50
C GLU A 87 -24.32 12.43 -16.15
N GLY A 88 -24.81 11.65 -15.19
CA GLY A 88 -25.09 12.09 -13.83
C GLY A 88 -26.51 12.61 -13.58
N GLU A 89 -27.38 12.64 -14.60
CA GLU A 89 -28.79 13.01 -14.39
C GLU A 89 -29.56 11.93 -13.59
N ASP A 90 -30.48 12.36 -12.73
CA ASP A 90 -31.29 11.45 -11.89
C ASP A 90 -32.06 10.41 -12.71
N ILE A 91 -32.49 10.79 -13.92
CA ILE A 91 -33.35 9.97 -14.79
C ILE A 91 -32.58 8.83 -15.48
N GLU A 92 -31.25 8.81 -15.41
CA GLU A 92 -30.43 7.84 -16.14
C GLU A 92 -30.86 6.39 -15.87
N TYR A 93 -31.12 6.04 -14.61
CA TYR A 93 -31.46 4.66 -14.25
C TYR A 93 -32.73 4.18 -14.97
N SER A 94 -33.86 4.87 -14.73
CA SER A 94 -35.15 4.49 -15.30
C SER A 94 -35.17 4.62 -16.83
N TYR A 95 -34.53 5.66 -17.38
CA TYR A 95 -34.45 5.84 -18.82
C TYR A 95 -33.66 4.70 -19.50
N TYR A 96 -32.45 4.41 -19.02
CA TYR A 96 -31.58 3.45 -19.70
C TYR A 96 -32.06 2.01 -19.55
N ILE A 97 -32.68 1.63 -18.41
CA ILE A 97 -33.25 0.28 -18.27
C ILE A 97 -34.44 0.06 -19.22
N GLU A 98 -35.33 1.05 -19.37
CA GLU A 98 -36.47 0.97 -20.30
C GLU A 98 -36.00 1.00 -21.76
N LYS A 99 -34.97 1.80 -22.04
CA LYS A 99 -34.40 1.91 -23.38
C LYS A 99 -33.67 0.64 -23.80
N ALA A 100 -32.93 0.01 -22.89
CA ALA A 100 -32.25 -1.26 -23.11
C ALA A 100 -33.24 -2.43 -23.17
N PHE A 101 -34.25 -2.43 -22.30
CA PHE A 101 -35.23 -3.52 -22.14
C PHE A 101 -36.66 -2.98 -22.08
N ARG A 102 -37.27 -2.82 -23.26
CA ARG A 102 -38.66 -2.35 -23.37
C ARG A 102 -39.68 -3.32 -22.77
N ILE A 103 -39.42 -4.62 -22.86
CA ILE A 103 -40.32 -5.67 -22.38
C ILE A 103 -40.10 -5.85 -20.87
N PRO A 104 -41.15 -5.74 -20.01
CA PRO A 104 -41.01 -5.92 -18.56
C PRO A 104 -40.35 -7.24 -18.14
N ASP A 105 -40.65 -8.33 -18.84
CA ASP A 105 -40.08 -9.64 -18.53
C ASP A 105 -38.57 -9.73 -18.81
N ASP A 106 -38.05 -8.98 -19.78
CA ASP A 106 -36.61 -8.92 -20.06
C ASP A 106 -35.85 -8.21 -18.92
N ARG A 107 -36.46 -7.19 -18.31
CA ARG A 107 -35.91 -6.52 -17.12
C ARG A 107 -35.81 -7.50 -15.95
N ARG A 108 -36.83 -8.32 -15.73
CA ARG A 108 -36.82 -9.38 -14.71
C ARG A 108 -35.71 -10.39 -14.99
N LYS A 109 -35.61 -10.90 -16.22
CA LYS A 109 -34.55 -11.86 -16.63
C LYS A 109 -33.14 -11.30 -16.48
N TYR A 110 -32.95 -10.01 -16.75
CA TYR A 110 -31.66 -9.34 -16.56
C TYR A 110 -31.20 -9.42 -15.10
N PHE A 111 -32.08 -9.04 -14.16
CA PHE A 111 -31.75 -9.11 -12.73
C PHE A 111 -31.62 -10.55 -12.24
N GLU A 112 -32.53 -11.44 -12.65
CA GLU A 112 -32.46 -12.87 -12.32
C GLU A 112 -31.11 -13.47 -12.72
N ARG A 113 -30.63 -13.20 -13.94
CA ARG A 113 -29.32 -13.67 -14.41
C ARG A 113 -28.17 -13.13 -13.55
N ASN A 114 -28.24 -11.88 -13.12
CA ASN A 114 -27.19 -11.25 -12.31
C ASN A 114 -27.18 -11.75 -10.85
N ILE A 115 -28.32 -12.23 -10.35
CA ILE A 115 -28.50 -12.69 -8.96
C ILE A 115 -28.33 -14.22 -8.83
N THR A 116 -28.64 -14.97 -9.89
CA THR A 116 -28.60 -16.44 -9.88
C THR A 116 -27.20 -16.96 -9.56
N GLY A 117 -27.11 -17.92 -8.63
CA GLY A 117 -25.84 -18.50 -8.18
C GLY A 117 -25.00 -17.62 -7.24
N LYS A 118 -25.44 -16.39 -6.93
CA LYS A 118 -24.72 -15.50 -6.02
C LYS A 118 -25.01 -15.83 -4.55
N THR A 119 -23.95 -15.78 -3.75
CA THR A 119 -23.97 -16.03 -2.30
C THR A 119 -23.70 -14.75 -1.53
N PRO A 120 -24.23 -14.61 -0.29
CA PRO A 120 -23.99 -13.44 0.54
C PRO A 120 -22.50 -13.24 0.85
N SER A 121 -22.02 -12.00 0.77
CA SER A 121 -20.65 -11.60 1.14
C SER A 121 -20.46 -11.49 2.65
N LEU A 122 -19.24 -11.19 3.09
CA LEU A 122 -18.86 -11.18 4.52
C LEU A 122 -19.74 -10.24 5.34
N GLY A 123 -20.12 -9.08 4.79
CA GLY A 123 -20.95 -8.10 5.48
C GLY A 123 -22.33 -8.64 5.86
N TYR A 124 -22.97 -9.42 4.99
CA TYR A 124 -24.27 -10.05 5.28
C TYR A 124 -24.17 -11.09 6.38
N HIS A 125 -23.10 -11.89 6.35
CA HIS A 125 -22.81 -12.90 7.36
C HIS A 125 -22.61 -12.27 8.75
N ILE A 126 -21.82 -11.19 8.82
CA ILE A 126 -21.61 -10.43 10.07
C ILE A 126 -22.89 -9.76 10.54
N LEU A 127 -23.71 -9.24 9.63
CA LEU A 127 -25.01 -8.66 9.97
C LEU A 127 -25.90 -9.71 10.66
N CYS A 128 -25.98 -10.93 10.13
CA CYS A 128 -26.74 -12.01 10.77
C CYS A 128 -26.17 -12.39 12.14
N LEU A 129 -24.85 -12.44 12.32
CA LEU A 129 -24.23 -12.66 13.63
C LEU A 129 -24.62 -11.58 14.67
N LEU A 130 -24.71 -10.33 14.23
CA LEU A 130 -25.17 -9.21 15.07
C LEU A 130 -26.67 -9.34 15.39
N ALA A 131 -27.47 -9.84 14.44
CA ALA A 131 -28.89 -10.09 14.64
C ALA A 131 -29.17 -11.25 15.61
N GLU A 132 -28.39 -12.34 15.58
CA GLU A 132 -28.52 -13.44 16.56
C GLU A 132 -28.28 -12.98 18.00
N ARG A 133 -27.47 -11.94 18.16
CA ARG A 133 -27.16 -11.31 19.45
C ARG A 133 -28.12 -10.17 19.78
N GLU A 134 -29.23 -10.12 19.05
CA GLU A 134 -30.31 -9.17 19.27
C GLU A 134 -29.89 -7.71 19.07
N ILE A 135 -28.74 -7.40 18.45
CA ILE A 135 -28.29 -6.02 18.21
C ILE A 135 -29.05 -5.43 17.02
N ILE A 136 -29.22 -6.21 15.96
CA ILE A 136 -29.94 -5.82 14.74
C ILE A 136 -31.31 -6.46 14.74
N LYS A 137 -32.36 -5.66 14.50
CA LYS A 137 -33.76 -6.11 14.54
C LYS A 137 -34.46 -6.08 13.20
N SER A 138 -34.09 -5.15 12.32
CA SER A 138 -34.67 -5.08 10.99
C SER A 138 -33.64 -4.69 9.93
N VAL A 139 -33.84 -5.23 8.72
CA VAL A 139 -33.09 -4.91 7.52
C VAL A 139 -34.07 -4.50 6.45
N TRP A 140 -33.97 -3.27 6.02
CA TRP A 140 -34.69 -2.66 4.93
C TRP A 140 -33.80 -2.71 3.71
N THR A 141 -34.32 -3.05 2.55
CA THR A 141 -33.48 -3.08 1.35
C THR A 141 -34.24 -2.66 0.10
N THR A 142 -33.52 -1.98 -0.80
CA THR A 142 -33.96 -1.72 -2.17
C THR A 142 -33.44 -2.78 -3.15
N ASN A 143 -32.71 -3.78 -2.65
CA ASN A 143 -32.11 -4.83 -3.47
C ASN A 143 -33.11 -5.93 -3.77
N PHE A 144 -33.03 -6.47 -4.97
CA PHE A 144 -33.85 -7.60 -5.42
C PHE A 144 -33.18 -8.95 -5.15
N ASP A 145 -31.99 -9.01 -4.54
CA ASP A 145 -31.16 -10.23 -4.58
C ASP A 145 -31.49 -11.32 -3.55
N GLY A 146 -32.30 -10.98 -2.53
CA GLY A 146 -32.66 -11.87 -1.43
C GLY A 146 -31.45 -12.35 -0.60
N LEU A 147 -30.29 -11.69 -0.68
CA LEU A 147 -29.06 -12.14 -0.03
C LEU A 147 -29.17 -12.11 1.49
N ILE A 148 -29.89 -11.14 2.06
CA ILE A 148 -30.10 -11.09 3.51
C ILE A 148 -30.91 -12.28 4.02
N ILE A 149 -31.96 -12.69 3.30
CA ILE A 149 -32.76 -13.88 3.63
C ILE A 149 -31.91 -15.15 3.52
N LYS A 150 -31.17 -15.29 2.41
CA LYS A 150 -30.23 -16.40 2.20
C LYS A 150 -29.17 -16.47 3.28
N ALA A 151 -28.67 -15.33 3.76
CA ALA A 151 -27.71 -15.27 4.85
C ALA A 151 -28.37 -15.69 6.16
N ALA A 152 -29.52 -15.10 6.52
CA ALA A 152 -30.22 -15.37 7.77
C ALA A 152 -30.56 -16.85 7.98
N HIS A 153 -30.96 -17.57 6.92
CA HIS A 153 -31.22 -19.02 6.99
C HIS A 153 -29.99 -19.88 7.36
N LYS A 154 -28.77 -19.36 7.22
CA LYS A 154 -27.54 -20.06 7.63
C LYS A 154 -27.23 -19.88 9.12
N TYR A 155 -27.95 -18.99 9.79
CA TYR A 155 -27.81 -18.68 11.21
C TYR A 155 -29.05 -19.17 11.97
N GLN A 156 -29.01 -19.13 13.30
CA GLN A 156 -30.15 -19.41 14.18
C GLN A 156 -31.15 -18.24 14.17
N LEU A 157 -31.49 -17.74 12.99
CA LEU A 157 -32.44 -16.66 12.77
C LEU A 157 -33.65 -17.20 12.00
N VAL A 158 -34.82 -16.68 12.35
CA VAL A 158 -36.04 -16.83 11.55
C VAL A 158 -36.20 -15.53 10.76
N PRO A 159 -35.79 -15.47 9.48
CA PRO A 159 -36.01 -14.29 8.67
C PRO A 159 -37.50 -14.15 8.36
N ILE A 160 -38.06 -12.97 8.66
CA ILE A 160 -39.43 -12.66 8.24
C ILE A 160 -39.41 -11.70 7.07
N GLU A 161 -39.71 -12.25 5.90
CA GLU A 161 -39.78 -11.51 4.66
C GLU A 161 -41.08 -10.71 4.54
N VAL A 162 -40.92 -9.40 4.34
CA VAL A 162 -42.00 -8.45 4.08
C VAL A 162 -41.77 -7.83 2.70
N THR A 163 -42.64 -8.15 1.75
CA THR A 163 -42.61 -7.59 0.39
C THR A 163 -43.75 -6.61 0.18
N LEU A 164 -43.82 -6.01 -1.01
CA LEU A 164 -44.95 -5.16 -1.43
C LEU A 164 -46.31 -5.89 -1.40
N GLU A 165 -46.33 -7.21 -1.52
CA GLU A 165 -47.55 -8.03 -1.50
C GLU A 165 -47.94 -8.49 -0.09
N SER A 166 -47.01 -8.43 0.87
CA SER A 166 -47.21 -8.96 2.23
C SER A 166 -47.00 -7.89 3.32
N GLN A 167 -47.38 -6.65 3.03
CA GLN A 167 -47.05 -5.49 3.88
C GLN A 167 -47.60 -5.60 5.30
N ASP A 168 -48.75 -6.26 5.48
CA ASP A 168 -49.38 -6.46 6.80
C ASP A 168 -48.50 -7.26 7.76
N ARG A 169 -47.58 -8.08 7.23
CA ARG A 169 -46.61 -8.83 8.05
C ARG A 169 -45.65 -7.92 8.79
N ILE A 170 -45.59 -6.63 8.50
CA ILE A 170 -44.71 -5.69 9.20
C ILE A 170 -45.17 -5.45 10.65
N TYR A 171 -46.47 -5.58 10.91
CA TYR A 171 -47.05 -5.42 12.25
C TYR A 171 -46.94 -6.74 13.01
N ARG A 172 -45.82 -6.92 13.73
CA ARG A 172 -45.60 -8.04 14.63
C ARG A 172 -44.95 -7.62 15.93
N THR A 173 -45.11 -8.44 16.96
CA THR A 173 -44.37 -8.30 18.20
C THR A 173 -42.90 -8.69 17.97
N ASP A 174 -41.97 -8.02 18.63
CA ASP A 174 -40.56 -8.41 18.59
C ASP A 174 -40.40 -9.78 19.27
N ALA A 175 -40.05 -10.80 18.50
CA ALA A 175 -39.64 -12.10 19.02
C ALA A 175 -38.10 -12.23 18.99
N ASN A 176 -37.56 -13.03 19.90
CA ASN A 176 -36.14 -13.32 19.93
C ASN A 176 -35.76 -14.17 18.71
N LYS A 177 -34.58 -13.92 18.14
CA LYS A 177 -34.04 -14.59 16.95
C LYS A 177 -34.87 -14.42 15.68
N GLU A 178 -35.83 -13.48 15.65
CA GLU A 178 -36.47 -13.07 14.39
C GLU A 178 -35.73 -11.88 13.78
N LEU A 179 -35.47 -11.95 12.47
CA LEU A 179 -34.91 -10.84 11.69
C LEU A 179 -35.95 -10.36 10.69
N LEU A 180 -36.45 -9.14 10.87
CA LEU A 180 -37.41 -8.55 9.94
C LEU A 180 -36.68 -8.08 8.68
N CYS A 181 -37.02 -8.63 7.51
CA CYS A 181 -36.39 -8.29 6.23
C CYS A 181 -37.44 -7.67 5.29
N ILE A 182 -37.34 -6.36 5.07
CA ILE A 182 -38.30 -5.57 4.30
C ILE A 182 -37.73 -5.23 2.92
N ALA A 183 -38.34 -5.76 1.87
CA ALA A 183 -37.99 -5.47 0.48
C ALA A 183 -38.85 -4.31 -0.06
N LEU A 184 -38.25 -3.11 -0.16
CA LEU A 184 -38.96 -1.87 -0.48
C LEU A 184 -39.35 -1.72 -1.96
N HIS A 185 -38.58 -2.33 -2.86
CA HIS A 185 -38.83 -2.30 -4.31
C HIS A 185 -39.43 -3.59 -4.87
N GLY A 186 -39.68 -4.58 -4.00
CA GLY A 186 -40.10 -5.93 -4.39
C GLY A 186 -38.94 -6.92 -4.45
N ASP A 187 -39.22 -8.12 -4.95
CA ASP A 187 -38.27 -9.22 -5.17
C ASP A 187 -38.35 -9.61 -6.67
N TYR A 188 -37.25 -10.09 -7.26
CA TYR A 188 -37.28 -10.65 -8.63
C TYR A 188 -38.15 -11.90 -8.72
N LYS A 189 -38.32 -12.64 -7.61
CA LYS A 189 -39.09 -13.89 -7.58
C LYS A 189 -40.61 -13.69 -7.56
N TYR A 190 -41.09 -12.59 -7.00
CA TYR A 190 -42.51 -12.36 -6.74
C TYR A 190 -42.92 -10.92 -7.07
N GLY A 191 -43.83 -10.77 -8.05
CA GLY A 191 -44.49 -9.50 -8.35
C GLY A 191 -43.79 -8.56 -9.35
N PRO A 192 -44.35 -7.36 -9.57
CA PRO A 192 -43.77 -6.31 -10.40
C PRO A 192 -42.60 -5.61 -9.69
N LEU A 193 -41.46 -5.50 -10.37
CA LEU A 193 -40.27 -4.79 -9.88
C LEU A 193 -40.44 -3.28 -10.09
N LYS A 194 -40.22 -2.46 -9.06
CA LYS A 194 -40.20 -0.99 -9.22
C LYS A 194 -38.92 -0.53 -9.93
N ASN A 195 -38.99 -0.33 -11.25
CA ASN A 195 -37.87 0.14 -12.07
C ASN A 195 -38.21 1.36 -12.94
N SER A 196 -39.50 1.59 -13.24
CA SER A 196 -39.95 2.75 -14.02
C SER A 196 -40.05 4.00 -13.15
N LYS A 197 -40.17 5.16 -13.80
CA LYS A 197 -40.38 6.44 -13.11
C LYS A 197 -41.70 6.45 -12.34
N GLU A 198 -42.78 5.99 -12.97
CA GLU A 198 -44.13 5.94 -12.40
C GLU A 198 -44.22 4.96 -11.22
N GLU A 199 -43.45 3.85 -11.27
CA GLU A 199 -43.39 2.85 -10.20
C GLU A 199 -42.62 3.34 -8.96
N LEU A 200 -41.62 4.22 -9.16
CA LEU A 200 -40.80 4.83 -8.11
C LEU A 200 -41.43 6.08 -7.48
N ASP A 201 -42.47 6.66 -8.08
CA ASP A 201 -43.05 7.95 -7.65
C ASP A 201 -43.89 7.86 -6.36
N SER A 202 -44.28 6.66 -5.90
CA SER A 202 -45.04 6.49 -4.65
C SER A 202 -44.51 5.34 -3.80
N GLN A 203 -44.36 5.59 -2.50
CA GLN A 203 -44.08 4.55 -1.51
C GLN A 203 -45.33 4.27 -0.67
N SER A 204 -45.54 3.01 -0.31
CA SER A 204 -46.69 2.61 0.50
C SER A 204 -46.69 3.33 1.85
N ASP A 205 -47.83 3.94 2.21
CA ASP A 205 -48.05 4.58 3.51
C ASP A 205 -47.81 3.62 4.67
N ILE A 206 -48.06 2.31 4.48
CA ILE A 206 -47.80 1.27 5.48
C ILE A 206 -46.30 1.21 5.79
N PHE A 207 -45.45 1.22 4.76
CA PHE A 207 -43.99 1.21 4.93
C PHE A 207 -43.46 2.50 5.53
N VAL A 208 -44.01 3.66 5.13
CA VAL A 208 -43.62 4.94 5.74
C VAL A 208 -43.97 4.95 7.24
N ASN A 209 -45.15 4.44 7.62
CA ASN A 209 -45.55 4.36 9.01
C ASN A 209 -44.70 3.37 9.81
N ALA A 210 -44.36 2.22 9.24
CA ALA A 210 -43.47 1.25 9.88
C ALA A 210 -42.03 1.76 10.01
N LEU A 211 -41.48 2.40 8.97
CA LEU A 211 -40.18 3.06 9.02
C LEU A 211 -40.15 4.15 10.09
N SER A 212 -41.24 4.91 10.22
CA SER A 212 -41.39 5.92 11.28
C SER A 212 -41.36 5.31 12.68
N PHE A 213 -42.01 4.16 12.85
CA PHE A 213 -41.99 3.43 14.13
C PHE A 213 -40.58 2.92 14.47
N GLU A 214 -39.89 2.31 13.51
CA GLU A 214 -38.50 1.87 13.65
C GLU A 214 -37.58 3.05 14.01
N ALA A 215 -37.63 4.12 13.20
CA ALA A 215 -36.82 5.31 13.39
C ALA A 215 -37.13 6.06 14.70
N SER A 216 -38.30 5.84 15.31
CA SER A 216 -38.63 6.46 16.60
C SER A 216 -37.93 5.78 17.79
N LYS A 217 -37.63 4.47 17.67
CA LYS A 217 -37.12 3.63 18.76
C LYS A 217 -35.69 3.12 18.56
N ARG A 218 -35.22 3.03 17.32
CA ARG A 218 -33.97 2.34 16.94
C ARG A 218 -33.04 3.27 16.20
N TYR A 219 -31.74 3.00 16.30
CA TYR A 219 -30.75 3.67 15.48
C TYR A 219 -30.76 3.09 14.07
N PHE A 220 -30.67 3.95 13.06
CA PHE A 220 -30.86 3.56 11.67
C PHE A 220 -29.55 3.75 10.91
N VAL A 221 -29.05 2.67 10.31
CA VAL A 221 -27.77 2.67 9.58
C VAL A 221 -28.04 2.43 8.11
N VAL A 222 -27.75 3.43 7.27
CA VAL A 222 -27.90 3.34 5.81
C VAL A 222 -26.55 2.99 5.20
N MET A 223 -26.48 1.91 4.41
CA MET A 223 -25.27 1.43 3.75
C MET A 223 -25.53 1.03 2.30
N GLY A 224 -24.58 1.31 1.41
CA GLY A 224 -24.68 0.88 0.01
C GLY A 224 -25.81 1.54 -0.81
N TYR A 225 -26.49 2.53 -0.24
CA TYR A 225 -27.56 3.29 -0.88
C TYR A 225 -27.11 4.72 -1.20
N SER A 226 -27.31 5.16 -2.43
CA SER A 226 -26.81 6.45 -2.92
C SER A 226 -27.77 7.62 -2.65
N GLY A 227 -29.01 7.37 -2.23
CA GLY A 227 -30.02 8.42 -2.05
C GLY A 227 -30.70 8.90 -3.33
N ARG A 228 -30.66 8.11 -4.42
CA ARG A 228 -31.21 8.52 -5.74
C ARG A 228 -32.74 8.42 -5.84
N ASP A 229 -33.37 7.51 -5.11
CA ASP A 229 -34.83 7.37 -5.14
C ASP A 229 -35.48 8.44 -4.24
N LYS A 230 -36.18 9.37 -4.90
CA LYS A 230 -36.84 10.51 -4.27
C LYS A 230 -37.96 10.09 -3.34
N SER A 231 -38.70 9.02 -3.64
CA SER A 231 -39.79 8.54 -2.80
C SER A 231 -39.27 7.99 -1.47
N LEU A 232 -38.19 7.18 -1.52
CA LEU A 232 -37.56 6.65 -0.32
C LEU A 232 -36.86 7.75 0.49
N MET A 233 -36.18 8.69 -0.15
CA MET A 233 -35.58 9.84 0.55
C MET A 233 -36.64 10.68 1.28
N GLN A 234 -37.79 10.93 0.64
CA GLN A 234 -38.91 11.61 1.27
C GLN A 234 -39.55 10.78 2.39
N ALA A 235 -39.64 9.46 2.23
CA ALA A 235 -40.13 8.57 3.28
C ALA A 235 -39.22 8.63 4.52
N ILE A 236 -37.90 8.55 4.34
CA ILE A 236 -36.90 8.69 5.42
C ILE A 236 -37.05 10.07 6.06
N GLU A 237 -37.12 11.15 5.28
CA GLU A 237 -37.31 12.51 5.81
C GLU A 237 -38.57 12.58 6.69
N ARG A 238 -39.71 12.12 6.18
CA ARG A 238 -41.00 12.12 6.92
C ARG A 238 -40.95 11.26 8.18
N SER A 239 -40.26 10.11 8.13
CA SER A 239 -40.13 9.20 9.27
C SER A 239 -39.30 9.79 10.40
N PHE A 240 -38.23 10.51 10.08
CA PHE A 240 -37.39 11.16 11.08
C PHE A 240 -37.95 12.51 11.54
N CYS A 241 -38.74 13.22 10.73
CA CYS A 241 -39.49 14.43 11.14
C CYS A 241 -40.72 14.15 12.03
N ARG A 242 -40.77 12.98 12.69
CA ARG A 242 -41.70 12.67 13.78
C ARG A 242 -40.91 12.59 15.09
N SER A 243 -41.57 12.82 16.23
CA SER A 243 -40.93 12.72 17.54
C SER A 243 -40.37 11.31 17.78
N GLY A 244 -39.10 11.22 18.18
CA GLY A 244 -38.43 9.94 18.41
C GLY A 244 -36.96 10.13 18.80
N ALA A 245 -36.36 9.10 19.40
CA ALA A 245 -34.98 9.12 19.90
C ALA A 245 -33.97 8.47 18.95
N GLY A 246 -34.43 7.87 17.85
CA GLY A 246 -33.55 7.19 16.89
C GLY A 246 -32.62 8.15 16.16
N ARG A 247 -31.36 7.74 16.01
CA ARG A 247 -30.32 8.47 15.27
C ARG A 247 -30.14 7.89 13.87
N LEU A 248 -29.86 8.75 12.89
CA LEU A 248 -29.53 8.33 11.53
C LEU A 248 -28.02 8.33 11.30
N TYR A 249 -27.47 7.19 10.89
CA TYR A 249 -26.10 7.05 10.41
C TYR A 249 -26.13 6.74 8.91
N TRP A 250 -25.65 7.67 8.09
CA TRP A 250 -25.54 7.48 6.65
C TRP A 250 -24.10 7.12 6.25
N CYS A 251 -23.82 5.84 6.01
CA CYS A 251 -22.52 5.38 5.57
C CYS A 251 -22.37 5.52 4.04
N GLY A 252 -21.64 6.56 3.61
CA GLY A 252 -21.33 6.79 2.20
C GLY A 252 -19.95 6.26 1.82
N TYR A 253 -19.73 6.04 0.52
CA TYR A 253 -18.42 5.61 0.00
C TYR A 253 -17.48 6.81 -0.15
N GLY A 254 -16.41 6.85 0.65
CA GLY A 254 -15.49 7.98 0.71
C GLY A 254 -16.12 9.25 1.31
N ARG A 255 -15.54 10.42 0.98
CA ARG A 255 -15.98 11.72 1.53
C ARG A 255 -16.95 12.48 0.62
N ASN A 256 -17.33 11.91 -0.52
CA ASN A 256 -18.22 12.59 -1.45
C ASN A 256 -19.69 12.37 -1.05
N ILE A 257 -20.32 13.42 -0.51
CA ILE A 257 -21.71 13.39 -0.05
C ILE A 257 -22.61 13.82 -1.20
N ALA A 258 -23.56 12.97 -1.57
CA ALA A 258 -24.59 13.31 -2.54
C ALA A 258 -25.42 14.52 -2.05
N PRO A 259 -25.78 15.49 -2.92
CA PRO A 259 -26.52 16.68 -2.52
C PRO A 259 -27.80 16.37 -1.73
N GLU A 260 -28.57 15.37 -2.16
CA GLU A 260 -29.83 14.95 -1.54
C GLU A 260 -29.61 14.42 -0.12
N VAL A 261 -28.52 13.68 0.08
CA VAL A 261 -28.13 13.13 1.39
C VAL A 261 -27.69 14.27 2.33
N ARG A 262 -26.93 15.23 1.82
CA ARG A 262 -26.54 16.42 2.60
C ARG A 262 -27.77 17.20 3.06
N VAL A 263 -28.69 17.49 2.14
CA VAL A 263 -29.94 18.20 2.44
C VAL A 263 -30.77 17.44 3.47
N LEU A 264 -30.90 16.11 3.34
CA LEU A 264 -31.60 15.28 4.32
C LEU A 264 -30.98 15.43 5.71
N ILE A 265 -29.67 15.22 5.84
CA ILE A 265 -28.96 15.27 7.12
C ILE A 265 -29.07 16.66 7.78
N GLU A 266 -28.91 17.72 7.00
CA GLU A 266 -29.05 19.10 7.49
C GLU A 266 -30.48 19.37 8.00
N LYS A 267 -31.51 18.97 7.25
CA LYS A 267 -32.91 19.11 7.68
C LYS A 267 -33.21 18.34 8.95
N LEU A 268 -32.76 17.10 9.08
CA LEU A 268 -33.01 16.28 10.26
C LEU A 268 -32.37 16.90 11.50
N ASN A 269 -31.13 17.37 11.39
CA ASN A 269 -30.44 18.07 12.49
C ASN A 269 -31.13 19.39 12.85
N LEU A 270 -31.64 20.15 11.87
CA LEU A 270 -32.43 21.36 12.12
C LEU A 270 -33.75 21.06 12.84
N TYR A 271 -34.37 19.93 12.55
CA TYR A 271 -35.58 19.45 13.24
C TYR A 271 -35.27 18.89 14.66
N GLY A 272 -33.99 18.79 15.04
CA GLY A 272 -33.55 18.30 16.35
C GLY A 272 -33.33 16.78 16.41
N ARG A 273 -33.25 16.09 15.26
CA ARG A 273 -32.90 14.67 15.17
C ARG A 273 -31.43 14.53 14.81
N GLU A 274 -30.70 13.74 15.60
CA GLU A 274 -29.29 13.47 15.32
C GLU A 274 -29.13 12.66 14.02
N ALA A 275 -28.46 13.26 13.04
CA ALA A 275 -28.15 12.63 11.76
C ALA A 275 -26.70 12.90 11.37
N PHE A 276 -25.98 11.86 10.96
CA PHE A 276 -24.55 11.94 10.62
C PHE A 276 -24.25 11.29 9.27
N TYR A 277 -23.29 11.86 8.53
CA TYR A 277 -22.65 11.22 7.40
C TYR A 277 -21.33 10.57 7.84
N ILE A 278 -21.10 9.33 7.43
CA ILE A 278 -19.92 8.55 7.80
C ILE A 278 -19.19 8.15 6.52
N PRO A 279 -17.94 8.61 6.31
CA PRO A 279 -17.14 8.16 5.18
C PRO A 279 -16.67 6.71 5.43
N THR A 280 -17.04 5.81 4.54
CA THR A 280 -16.72 4.38 4.62
C THR A 280 -16.05 3.85 3.35
N ASP A 281 -15.40 2.69 3.46
CA ASP A 281 -14.64 2.05 2.37
C ASP A 281 -15.41 0.88 1.69
N GLY A 282 -16.67 0.64 2.06
CA GLY A 282 -17.49 -0.47 1.55
C GLY A 282 -18.20 -1.25 2.65
N PHE A 283 -19.23 -2.01 2.27
CA PHE A 283 -20.13 -2.70 3.22
C PHE A 283 -19.39 -3.75 4.05
N ASP A 284 -18.73 -4.73 3.40
CA ASP A 284 -18.03 -5.82 4.07
C ASP A 284 -16.98 -5.32 5.07
N LYS A 285 -16.16 -4.33 4.67
CA LYS A 285 -15.10 -3.77 5.51
C LYS A 285 -15.68 -3.01 6.70
N THR A 286 -16.76 -2.25 6.52
CA THR A 286 -17.40 -1.54 7.63
C THR A 286 -18.03 -2.52 8.62
N MET A 287 -18.78 -3.51 8.15
CA MET A 287 -19.37 -4.54 9.02
C MET A 287 -18.30 -5.30 9.80
N LEU A 288 -17.16 -5.60 9.16
CA LEU A 288 -16.05 -6.24 9.83
C LEU A 288 -15.46 -5.41 10.98
N ASN A 289 -15.30 -4.11 10.78
CA ASN A 289 -14.81 -3.22 11.84
C ASN A 289 -15.84 -3.05 12.97
N ILE A 290 -17.14 -3.04 12.64
CA ILE A 290 -18.21 -3.05 13.64
C ILE A 290 -18.09 -4.32 14.49
N ALA A 291 -18.00 -5.50 13.88
CA ALA A 291 -17.86 -6.76 14.62
C ALA A 291 -16.64 -6.77 15.55
N HIS A 292 -15.47 -6.37 15.05
CA HIS A 292 -14.25 -6.34 15.87
C HIS A 292 -14.32 -5.40 17.08
N MET A 293 -15.19 -4.39 17.04
CA MET A 293 -15.25 -3.33 18.05
C MET A 293 -16.45 -3.48 18.98
N CYS A 294 -17.54 -4.04 18.49
CA CYS A 294 -18.70 -4.42 19.28
C CYS A 294 -18.39 -5.59 20.22
N PHE A 295 -17.35 -6.40 19.94
CA PHE A 295 -17.14 -7.65 20.65
C PHE A 295 -15.71 -7.82 21.16
N GLU A 296 -15.58 -7.77 22.49
CA GLU A 296 -14.41 -8.26 23.24
C GLU A 296 -14.49 -9.77 23.50
N ASP A 297 -15.58 -10.41 23.03
CA ASP A 297 -15.84 -11.84 23.11
C ASP A 297 -14.93 -12.61 22.13
N LYS A 298 -14.09 -13.49 22.69
CA LYS A 298 -13.16 -14.32 21.94
C LYS A 298 -13.88 -15.30 21.00
N GLU A 299 -15.03 -15.84 21.42
CA GLU A 299 -15.74 -16.87 20.62
C GLU A 299 -16.24 -16.29 19.29
N LEU A 300 -16.72 -15.05 19.31
CA LEU A 300 -17.20 -14.35 18.13
C LEU A 300 -16.07 -13.88 17.24
N GLN A 301 -14.95 -13.43 17.81
CA GLN A 301 -13.75 -13.12 17.03
C GLN A 301 -13.26 -14.35 16.29
N GLU A 302 -13.26 -15.53 16.93
CA GLU A 302 -12.95 -16.80 16.28
C GLU A 302 -13.95 -17.15 15.18
N GLU A 303 -15.25 -16.93 15.41
CA GLU A 303 -16.31 -17.13 14.42
C GLU A 303 -16.15 -16.23 13.18
N VAL A 304 -15.79 -14.95 13.38
CA VAL A 304 -15.51 -14.00 12.29
C VAL A 304 -14.24 -14.37 11.53
N GLU A 305 -13.17 -14.79 12.21
CA GLU A 305 -11.95 -15.25 11.55
C GLU A 305 -12.18 -16.55 10.76
N LYS A 306 -13.00 -17.47 11.29
CA LYS A 306 -13.42 -18.68 10.57
C LYS A 306 -14.25 -18.34 9.33
N LEU A 307 -15.22 -17.42 9.44
CA LEU A 307 -16.00 -16.95 8.29
C LEU A 307 -15.12 -16.32 7.21
N LYS A 308 -14.08 -15.55 7.58
CA LYS A 308 -13.11 -15.02 6.62
C LYS A 308 -12.34 -16.14 5.91
N ALA A 309 -11.93 -17.17 6.64
CA ALA A 309 -11.22 -18.31 6.06
C ALA A 309 -12.13 -19.09 5.09
N ASP A 310 -13.37 -19.36 5.49
CA ASP A 310 -14.36 -20.12 4.72
C ASP A 310 -14.80 -19.36 3.45
N LEU A 311 -15.09 -18.06 3.57
CA LEU A 311 -15.44 -17.22 2.42
C LEU A 311 -14.22 -16.93 1.52
N GLY A 312 -13.02 -16.87 2.10
CA GLY A 312 -11.76 -16.73 1.39
C GLY A 312 -11.36 -17.97 0.58
N ALA A 313 -11.86 -19.16 0.93
CA ALA A 313 -11.61 -20.40 0.20
C ALA A 313 -12.29 -20.46 -1.18
N GLY A 314 -13.28 -19.58 -1.44
CA GLY A 314 -14.05 -19.54 -2.70
C GLY A 314 -13.47 -18.66 -3.81
N TYR A 315 -12.50 -17.79 -3.50
CA TYR A 315 -11.69 -17.10 -4.50
C TYR A 315 -10.33 -17.80 -4.55
N GLU A 316 -10.05 -18.60 -5.58
CA GLU A 316 -8.69 -18.98 -5.94
C GLU A 316 -7.89 -17.74 -6.39
N CYS A 317 -7.64 -16.80 -5.49
CA CYS A 317 -6.38 -16.08 -5.53
C CYS A 317 -5.39 -17.04 -4.85
N ARG A 318 -4.76 -17.92 -5.64
CA ARG A 318 -3.64 -18.73 -5.17
C ARG A 318 -2.51 -17.77 -4.75
N THR A 319 -2.57 -17.27 -3.53
CA THR A 319 -1.41 -16.72 -2.85
C THR A 319 -0.61 -17.92 -2.39
N THR A 320 0.23 -18.44 -3.29
CA THR A 320 1.31 -19.32 -2.87
C THR A 320 2.15 -18.54 -1.89
N THR A 321 2.23 -19.02 -0.66
CA THR A 321 3.20 -18.53 0.33
C THR A 321 4.57 -18.54 -0.35
N PHE A 322 5.30 -17.43 -0.23
CA PHE A 322 6.62 -17.28 -0.83
C PHE A 322 7.58 -18.26 -0.15
N SER A 323 7.64 -19.50 -0.65
CA SER A 323 8.53 -20.52 -0.14
C SER A 323 9.87 -20.37 -0.86
N PRO A 324 11.00 -20.20 -0.14
CA PRO A 324 12.29 -20.07 -0.79
C PRO A 324 12.58 -21.33 -1.59
N TYR A 325 12.76 -21.20 -2.91
CA TYR A 325 13.18 -22.27 -3.79
C TYR A 325 14.57 -22.77 -3.34
N LYS A 326 14.63 -23.81 -2.51
CA LYS A 326 15.89 -24.45 -2.11
C LYS A 326 16.41 -25.44 -3.15
N GLU A 327 15.52 -25.96 -4.00
CA GLU A 327 15.87 -26.92 -5.04
C GLU A 327 15.91 -26.24 -6.42
N GLY A 328 16.95 -26.52 -7.22
CA GLY A 328 17.07 -26.05 -8.60
C GLY A 328 17.76 -24.69 -8.82
N VAL A 329 18.67 -24.28 -7.93
CA VAL A 329 19.53 -23.09 -8.16
C VAL A 329 20.42 -23.32 -9.40
N ASN A 330 20.29 -22.46 -10.40
CA ASN A 330 21.02 -22.54 -11.67
C ASN A 330 21.67 -21.20 -12.10
N LYS A 331 21.60 -20.20 -11.22
CA LYS A 331 22.25 -18.89 -11.36
C LYS A 331 22.63 -18.38 -9.97
N ILE A 332 23.69 -17.59 -9.88
CA ILE A 332 24.21 -17.07 -8.62
C ILE A 332 24.43 -15.57 -8.75
N VAL A 333 24.12 -14.85 -7.69
CA VAL A 333 24.42 -13.42 -7.57
C VAL A 333 25.36 -13.21 -6.40
N ASP A 334 26.47 -12.54 -6.67
CA ASP A 334 27.43 -12.12 -5.65
C ASP A 334 26.91 -10.90 -4.89
N THR A 335 27.27 -10.79 -3.62
CA THR A 335 26.82 -9.70 -2.75
C THR A 335 27.98 -8.95 -2.12
N ASN A 336 27.70 -7.76 -1.61
CA ASN A 336 28.61 -6.96 -0.77
C ASN A 336 28.43 -7.27 0.74
N VAL A 337 27.93 -8.46 1.08
CA VAL A 337 27.54 -8.87 2.43
C VAL A 337 28.52 -9.92 2.94
N TYR A 338 29.21 -9.63 4.04
CA TYR A 338 30.30 -10.45 4.58
C TYR A 338 29.95 -10.97 5.98
N PRO A 339 29.95 -12.29 6.21
CA PRO A 339 29.64 -12.87 7.51
C PRO A 339 30.61 -12.41 8.61
N ILE A 340 30.06 -12.20 9.80
CA ILE A 340 30.83 -11.87 11.01
C ILE A 340 30.47 -12.80 12.16
N LYS A 341 31.46 -13.04 13.03
CA LYS A 341 31.30 -13.63 14.35
C LYS A 341 31.83 -12.62 15.37
N PHE A 342 31.14 -12.49 16.48
CA PHE A 342 31.51 -11.61 17.57
C PHE A 342 31.27 -12.32 18.91
N PRO A 343 31.84 -11.82 20.01
CA PRO A 343 31.75 -12.48 21.30
C PRO A 343 30.32 -12.53 21.81
N ASP A 344 29.99 -13.62 22.50
CA ASP A 344 28.69 -13.84 23.14
C ASP A 344 28.60 -13.24 24.55
N LYS A 345 29.61 -12.47 24.97
CA LYS A 345 29.69 -11.81 26.27
C LYS A 345 30.29 -10.41 26.15
N CYS A 346 29.96 -9.53 27.08
CA CYS A 346 30.57 -8.22 27.25
C CYS A 346 30.55 -7.79 28.73
N TYR A 347 31.31 -6.76 29.09
CA TYR A 347 31.26 -6.21 30.44
C TYR A 347 30.07 -5.26 30.60
N GLN A 348 29.43 -5.28 31.76
CA GLN A 348 28.33 -4.40 32.15
C GLN A 348 28.58 -3.81 33.54
N PHE A 349 28.35 -2.51 33.71
CA PHE A 349 28.47 -1.82 35.00
C PHE A 349 27.65 -0.52 35.05
N GLU A 350 27.29 -0.06 36.24
CA GLU A 350 26.59 1.22 36.47
C GLU A 350 27.58 2.35 36.80
N VAL A 351 27.22 3.61 36.55
CA VAL A 351 28.05 4.79 36.85
C VAL A 351 27.41 5.70 37.92
N LYS A 352 28.18 6.05 38.97
CA LYS A 352 27.76 6.82 40.16
C LYS A 352 27.14 8.20 39.90
N ASN A 353 27.51 8.86 38.79
CA ASN A 353 27.11 10.24 38.46
C ASN A 353 26.39 10.34 37.10
N SER A 354 25.55 9.37 36.77
CA SER A 354 24.82 9.30 35.49
C SER A 354 23.91 10.50 35.22
N SER A 355 23.45 11.22 36.25
CA SER A 355 22.55 12.38 36.15
C SER A 355 23.23 13.70 35.80
N VAL A 356 24.55 13.82 35.99
CA VAL A 356 25.31 15.08 35.83
C VAL A 356 26.32 14.99 34.67
N MET A 357 26.71 13.77 34.28
CA MET A 357 27.70 13.51 33.23
C MET A 357 27.03 13.13 31.91
N ASN A 358 27.52 13.67 30.79
CA ASN A 358 27.16 13.14 29.47
C ASN A 358 27.83 11.77 29.25
N LEU A 359 27.08 10.69 29.52
CA LEU A 359 27.56 9.31 29.40
C LEU A 359 28.10 8.95 28.00
N TRP A 360 27.61 9.60 26.94
CA TRP A 360 28.11 9.38 25.59
C TRP A 360 29.51 9.95 25.39
N ASP A 361 29.80 11.11 25.96
CA ASP A 361 31.14 11.72 25.89
C ASP A 361 32.13 10.96 26.76
N TYR A 362 31.69 10.50 27.93
CA TYR A 362 32.45 9.57 28.76
C TYR A 362 32.84 8.30 27.98
N CYS A 363 31.87 7.63 27.35
CA CYS A 363 32.14 6.43 26.54
C CYS A 363 33.04 6.69 25.32
N LYS A 364 33.08 7.92 24.78
CA LYS A 364 34.00 8.28 23.68
C LYS A 364 35.45 8.35 24.15
N GLN A 365 35.70 8.91 25.34
CA GLN A 365 37.06 9.02 25.91
C GLN A 365 37.67 7.64 26.21
N LEU A 366 36.83 6.65 26.55
CA LEU A 366 37.27 5.28 26.84
C LEU A 366 37.96 4.58 25.65
N ILE A 367 37.72 5.05 24.42
CA ILE A 367 38.33 4.48 23.21
C ILE A 367 39.86 4.61 23.24
N ASP A 368 40.38 5.72 23.79
CA ASP A 368 41.84 5.97 23.91
C ASP A 368 42.54 4.96 24.82
N TYR A 369 41.78 4.33 25.72
CA TYR A 369 42.23 3.27 26.63
C TYR A 369 41.92 1.86 26.10
N ASN A 370 41.66 1.74 24.78
CA ASN A 370 41.23 0.51 24.11
C ASN A 370 39.92 -0.09 24.66
N ILE A 371 39.00 0.74 25.16
CA ILE A 371 37.68 0.30 25.64
C ILE A 371 36.60 0.87 24.71
N VAL A 372 35.85 0.00 24.03
CA VAL A 372 34.65 0.42 23.28
C VAL A 372 33.44 0.21 24.16
N ALA A 373 32.81 1.32 24.54
CA ALA A 373 31.66 1.31 25.44
C ALA A 373 30.48 2.10 24.87
N VAL A 374 29.27 1.76 25.30
CA VAL A 374 28.05 2.52 25.04
C VAL A 374 27.12 2.53 26.27
N PRO A 375 26.41 3.64 26.53
CA PRO A 375 25.41 3.69 27.58
C PRO A 375 24.04 3.17 27.09
N TYR A 376 23.42 2.26 27.84
CA TYR A 376 22.09 1.72 27.55
C TYR A 376 21.36 1.32 28.83
N ASN A 377 20.11 1.78 28.99
CA ASN A 377 19.25 1.52 30.16
C ASN A 377 19.94 1.74 31.52
N GLY A 378 20.61 2.89 31.70
CA GLY A 378 21.31 3.23 32.95
C GLY A 378 22.64 2.51 33.17
N MET A 379 22.99 1.55 32.31
CA MET A 379 24.22 0.75 32.41
C MET A 379 25.18 1.07 31.26
N ILE A 380 26.47 0.82 31.46
CA ILE A 380 27.48 0.86 30.42
C ILE A 380 27.81 -0.56 29.99
N TYR A 381 27.74 -0.80 28.68
CA TYR A 381 28.17 -2.05 28.05
C TYR A 381 29.51 -1.81 27.36
N ALA A 382 30.50 -2.67 27.62
CA ALA A 382 31.86 -2.45 27.16
C ALA A 382 32.58 -3.72 26.70
N TRP A 383 33.42 -3.57 25.66
CA TRP A 383 34.48 -4.50 25.32
C TRP A 383 35.83 -3.83 25.52
N GLY A 384 36.71 -4.51 26.25
CA GLY A 384 38.01 -4.02 26.67
C GLY A 384 38.64 -5.03 27.63
N ASN A 385 39.90 -4.83 27.99
CA ASN A 385 40.54 -5.66 29.01
C ASN A 385 39.94 -5.31 30.39
N ARG A 386 39.65 -6.32 31.21
CA ARG A 386 39.14 -6.15 32.58
C ARG A 386 39.97 -5.15 33.38
N ASN A 387 41.29 -5.25 33.34
CA ASN A 387 42.18 -4.36 34.09
C ASN A 387 42.06 -2.91 33.62
N SER A 388 41.98 -2.67 32.31
CA SER A 388 41.79 -1.33 31.75
C SER A 388 40.44 -0.75 32.15
N ILE A 389 39.37 -1.55 32.12
CA ILE A 389 38.03 -1.13 32.52
C ILE A 389 38.00 -0.84 34.02
N SER A 390 38.57 -1.71 34.86
CA SER A 390 38.65 -1.49 36.31
C SER A 390 39.47 -0.24 36.67
N ASN A 391 40.58 0.02 35.99
CA ASN A 391 41.42 1.19 36.27
C ASN A 391 40.75 2.50 35.83
N MET A 392 40.14 2.53 34.64
CA MET A 392 39.59 3.76 34.05
C MET A 392 38.14 4.05 34.47
N CYS A 393 37.35 3.01 34.67
CA CYS A 393 35.94 3.13 35.04
C CYS A 393 35.71 2.92 36.54
N GLY A 394 36.57 2.15 37.23
CA GLY A 394 36.40 1.77 38.64
C GLY A 394 36.06 2.91 39.61
N PRO A 395 36.73 4.09 39.56
CA PRO A 395 36.40 5.21 40.44
C PRO A 395 34.94 5.69 40.28
N ASN A 396 34.41 5.57 39.07
CA ASN A 396 33.07 6.04 38.69
C ASN A 396 32.02 4.92 38.70
N VAL A 397 32.41 3.65 38.92
CA VAL A 397 31.49 2.51 38.92
C VAL A 397 30.66 2.49 40.21
N ASN A 398 29.35 2.33 40.07
CA ASN A 398 28.43 1.98 41.15
C ASN A 398 28.22 0.46 41.13
N GLY A 399 28.55 -0.26 42.21
CA GLY A 399 28.48 -1.72 42.25
C GLY A 399 29.69 -2.45 41.64
N THR A 400 29.45 -3.56 40.95
CA THR A 400 30.51 -4.42 40.39
C THR A 400 30.53 -4.42 38.85
N ILE A 401 31.68 -4.81 38.28
CA ILE A 401 31.85 -4.95 36.83
C ILE A 401 31.61 -6.42 36.48
N GLU A 402 30.47 -6.69 35.85
CA GLU A 402 30.01 -8.05 35.57
C GLU A 402 30.24 -8.41 34.10
N LEU A 403 30.51 -9.69 33.83
CA LEU A 403 30.58 -10.22 32.48
C LEU A 403 29.22 -10.85 32.12
N VAL A 404 28.47 -10.21 31.25
CA VAL A 404 27.09 -10.58 30.92
C VAL A 404 26.97 -11.20 29.52
N PRO A 405 26.01 -12.12 29.30
CA PRO A 405 25.77 -12.70 27.98
C PRO A 405 25.16 -11.66 27.02
N LEU A 406 25.63 -11.69 25.78
CA LEU A 406 25.29 -10.80 24.69
C LEU A 406 24.64 -11.62 23.56
N THR A 407 23.33 -11.84 23.65
CA THR A 407 22.61 -12.62 22.63
C THR A 407 22.36 -11.81 21.35
N ARG A 408 22.38 -12.48 20.19
CA ARG A 408 22.10 -11.84 18.90
C ARG A 408 20.76 -11.11 18.84
N LYS A 409 19.75 -11.61 19.56
CA LYS A 409 18.41 -11.01 19.65
C LYS A 409 18.46 -9.56 20.11
N ILE A 410 19.34 -9.24 21.07
CA ILE A 410 19.47 -7.90 21.63
C ILE A 410 19.83 -6.86 20.55
N PHE A 411 20.56 -7.26 19.51
CA PHE A 411 20.96 -6.34 18.44
C PHE A 411 19.84 -6.03 17.45
N PHE A 412 18.76 -6.82 17.34
CA PHE A 412 17.70 -6.55 16.37
C PHE A 412 17.03 -5.20 16.64
N ASP A 413 16.74 -4.90 17.91
CA ASP A 413 16.00 -3.71 18.31
C ASP A 413 16.86 -2.64 19.01
N ASN A 414 18.13 -2.94 19.31
CA ASN A 414 19.02 -2.02 20.02
C ASN A 414 20.05 -1.33 19.11
N GLY A 415 19.73 -0.11 18.67
CA GLY A 415 20.62 0.73 17.86
C GLY A 415 21.93 1.12 18.55
N THR A 416 21.94 1.20 19.89
CA THR A 416 23.10 1.58 20.69
C THR A 416 24.14 0.46 20.71
N LEU A 417 23.72 -0.77 21.01
CA LEU A 417 24.61 -1.94 20.98
C LEU A 417 25.06 -2.29 19.56
N LYS A 418 24.21 -2.12 18.55
CA LYS A 418 24.63 -2.16 17.13
C LYS A 418 25.78 -1.18 16.85
N SER A 419 25.71 0.03 17.41
CA SER A 419 26.78 1.02 17.24
C SER A 419 28.07 0.62 17.96
N MET A 420 27.99 -0.09 19.09
CA MET A 420 29.14 -0.65 19.80
C MET A 420 29.84 -1.71 18.94
N LEU A 421 29.08 -2.71 18.47
CA LEU A 421 29.57 -3.77 17.57
C LEU A 421 30.21 -3.20 16.29
N LEU A 422 29.52 -2.28 15.62
CA LEU A 422 30.06 -1.67 14.41
C LEU A 422 31.37 -0.90 14.70
N LYS A 423 31.44 -0.10 15.78
CA LYS A 423 32.68 0.61 16.14
C LYS A 423 33.84 -0.36 16.40
N THR A 424 33.62 -1.41 17.18
CA THR A 424 34.68 -2.39 17.49
C THR A 424 35.19 -3.10 16.24
N LEU A 425 34.28 -3.54 15.37
CA LEU A 425 34.64 -4.16 14.09
C LEU A 425 35.46 -3.20 13.21
N LEU A 426 35.09 -1.92 13.16
CA LEU A 426 35.81 -0.90 12.37
C LEU A 426 37.21 -0.61 12.90
N ILE A 427 37.41 -0.64 14.22
CA ILE A 427 38.74 -0.52 14.83
C ILE A 427 39.60 -1.74 14.46
N VAL A 428 39.05 -2.95 14.57
CA VAL A 428 39.73 -4.19 14.19
C VAL A 428 40.12 -4.18 12.71
N ILE A 429 39.17 -3.89 11.82
CA ILE A 429 39.41 -3.78 10.37
C ILE A 429 40.44 -2.71 10.06
N GLY A 430 40.29 -1.53 10.65
CA GLY A 430 41.15 -0.39 10.40
C GLY A 430 42.60 -0.63 10.81
N LYS A 431 42.82 -1.20 12.00
CA LYS A 431 44.16 -1.60 12.49
C LYS A 431 44.76 -2.71 11.62
N HIS A 432 43.99 -3.75 11.27
CA HIS A 432 44.46 -4.86 10.43
C HIS A 432 44.87 -4.40 9.02
N SER A 433 44.05 -3.56 8.39
CA SER A 433 44.22 -3.09 7.00
C SER A 433 45.13 -1.86 6.85
N ASN A 434 45.65 -1.34 7.97
CA ASN A 434 46.35 -0.05 8.07
C ASN A 434 45.58 1.10 7.38
N CYS A 435 44.27 1.15 7.59
CA CYS A 435 43.39 2.22 7.07
C CYS A 435 42.98 3.17 8.19
N LYS A 436 42.67 4.42 7.84
CA LYS A 436 41.97 5.32 8.75
C LYS A 436 40.52 4.89 8.88
N TYR A 437 39.94 5.06 10.05
CA TYR A 437 38.58 4.60 10.35
C TYR A 437 37.84 5.59 11.25
N ASN A 438 36.51 5.51 11.23
CA ASN A 438 35.63 6.22 12.14
C ASN A 438 34.43 5.33 12.53
N ARG A 439 33.35 5.94 13.05
CA ARG A 439 32.11 5.27 13.48
C ARG A 439 31.61 4.18 12.51
N ASN A 440 31.67 4.40 11.20
CA ASN A 440 31.14 3.45 10.22
C ASN A 440 31.85 3.47 8.85
N LYS A 441 33.00 4.12 8.73
CA LYS A 441 33.76 4.21 7.48
C LYS A 441 35.21 3.84 7.71
N ILE A 442 35.84 3.29 6.68
CA ILE A 442 37.29 3.25 6.51
C ILE A 442 37.68 4.02 5.25
N TRP A 443 38.85 4.63 5.23
CA TRP A 443 39.40 5.31 4.06
C TRP A 443 40.93 5.25 4.06
N ARG A 444 41.53 5.57 2.91
CA ARG A 444 42.98 5.72 2.76
C ARG A 444 43.30 7.14 2.32
N GLU A 445 44.16 7.82 3.09
CA GLU A 445 44.60 9.18 2.78
C GLU A 445 45.41 9.27 1.48
N SER A 446 46.01 8.15 1.05
CA SER A 446 46.67 8.03 -0.26
C SER A 446 45.71 8.06 -1.45
N LYS A 447 44.41 7.81 -1.23
CA LYS A 447 43.39 7.83 -2.29
C LYS A 447 42.58 9.12 -2.27
N LYS A 448 43.22 10.23 -2.63
CA LYS A 448 42.59 11.55 -2.71
C LYS A 448 41.66 11.67 -3.92
N ILE A 449 40.54 12.35 -3.71
CA ILE A 449 39.59 12.78 -4.75
C ILE A 449 39.26 14.26 -4.53
N ASN A 450 39.11 15.00 -5.61
CA ASN A 450 38.77 16.40 -5.56
C ASN A 450 37.72 16.74 -6.62
N TYR A 451 36.78 17.60 -6.27
CA TYR A 451 35.81 18.16 -7.21
C TYR A 451 35.67 19.66 -6.99
N THR A 452 35.67 20.42 -8.08
CA THR A 452 35.32 21.84 -8.06
C THR A 452 33.80 21.98 -8.14
N ILE A 453 33.19 22.47 -7.06
CA ILE A 453 31.74 22.69 -6.93
C ILE A 453 31.54 24.16 -6.53
N ASN A 454 30.73 24.91 -7.29
CA ASN A 454 30.49 26.34 -7.07
C ASN A 454 31.79 27.18 -6.94
N GLY A 455 32.81 26.86 -7.75
CA GLY A 455 34.11 27.55 -7.72
C GLY A 455 35.03 27.16 -6.56
N LYS A 456 34.58 26.30 -5.64
CA LYS A 456 35.34 25.81 -4.50
C LYS A 456 35.87 24.41 -4.75
N ASN A 457 37.17 24.20 -4.50
CA ASN A 457 37.78 22.88 -4.59
C ASN A 457 37.58 22.12 -3.28
N ILE A 458 36.82 21.02 -3.33
CA ILE A 458 36.52 20.19 -2.16
C ILE A 458 37.35 18.91 -2.26
N GLU A 459 38.17 18.64 -1.23
CA GLU A 459 39.01 17.44 -1.14
C GLU A 459 38.42 16.38 -0.19
N ALA A 460 38.42 15.13 -0.65
CA ALA A 460 38.05 13.97 0.16
C ALA A 460 38.97 12.78 -0.14
N TYR A 461 38.85 11.73 0.68
CA TYR A 461 39.53 10.46 0.54
C TYR A 461 38.53 9.37 0.21
N GLN A 462 38.86 8.49 -0.74
CA GLN A 462 38.04 7.34 -1.06
C GLN A 462 38.00 6.35 0.11
N GLY A 463 36.85 5.70 0.29
CA GLY A 463 36.61 4.78 1.40
C GLY A 463 35.45 3.83 1.17
N ILE A 464 35.15 3.06 2.20
CA ILE A 464 33.96 2.23 2.28
C ILE A 464 33.23 2.53 3.58
N ARG A 465 31.90 2.56 3.48
CA ARG A 465 30.98 2.57 4.62
C ARG A 465 30.49 1.16 4.90
N PHE A 466 30.47 0.83 6.17
CA PHE A 466 29.98 -0.42 6.71
C PHE A 466 28.62 -0.22 7.38
N SER A 467 27.79 -1.25 7.34
CA SER A 467 26.56 -1.33 8.13
C SER A 467 26.34 -2.76 8.59
N LEU A 468 25.62 -2.94 9.70
CA LEU A 468 25.26 -4.26 10.20
C LEU A 468 23.96 -4.72 9.55
N PHE A 469 23.95 -5.98 9.13
CA PHE A 469 22.77 -6.70 8.71
C PHE A 469 22.72 -8.03 9.46
N MET A 470 21.57 -8.42 9.97
CA MET A 470 21.40 -9.67 10.71
C MET A 470 20.13 -10.36 10.20
N ASP A 471 20.23 -11.66 9.93
CA ASP A 471 19.08 -12.53 9.71
C ASP A 471 18.88 -13.45 10.93
N TRP A 472 17.88 -14.33 10.88
CA TRP A 472 17.57 -15.25 11.98
C TRP A 472 18.71 -16.23 12.33
N LYS A 473 19.68 -16.44 11.42
CA LYS A 473 20.74 -17.45 11.53
C LYS A 473 22.15 -16.89 11.60
N TYR A 474 22.43 -15.73 11.02
CA TYR A 474 23.76 -15.18 10.81
C TYR A 474 23.78 -13.65 10.94
N SER A 475 24.97 -13.11 11.16
CA SER A 475 25.24 -11.68 11.24
C SER A 475 26.26 -11.30 10.19
N TYR A 476 26.09 -10.12 9.60
CA TYR A 476 26.85 -9.69 8.44
C TYR A 476 27.24 -8.21 8.51
N LEU A 477 28.33 -7.88 7.81
CA LEU A 477 28.70 -6.52 7.43
C LEU A 477 28.36 -6.27 5.97
N THR A 478 27.69 -5.16 5.69
CA THR A 478 27.41 -4.71 4.32
C THR A 478 28.32 -3.55 3.96
N LEU A 479 28.88 -3.59 2.74
CA LEU A 479 29.88 -2.62 2.29
C LEU A 479 29.33 -1.76 1.16
N THR A 480 29.45 -0.44 1.30
CA THR A 480 29.04 0.51 0.26
C THR A 480 30.14 1.54 0.01
N PRO A 481 30.36 2.01 -1.23
CA PRO A 481 31.31 3.07 -1.51
C PRO A 481 31.02 4.31 -0.69
N ALA A 482 32.08 4.91 -0.17
CA ALA A 482 31.99 6.11 0.62
C ALA A 482 33.25 6.96 0.44
N PHE A 483 33.22 8.14 1.03
CA PHE A 483 34.37 9.01 1.11
C PHE A 483 34.39 9.70 2.47
N TYR A 484 35.55 10.26 2.81
CA TYR A 484 35.78 11.04 4.01
C TYR A 484 36.41 12.38 3.62
N TYR A 485 35.77 13.50 3.99
CA TYR A 485 36.31 14.83 3.67
C TYR A 485 37.59 15.10 4.46
N LYS A 486 38.53 15.80 3.84
CA LYS A 486 39.70 16.33 4.53
C LYS A 486 39.29 17.41 5.55
N ASP A 487 38.34 18.27 5.17
CA ASP A 487 37.71 19.25 6.05
C ASP A 487 36.19 19.19 5.87
N ARG A 488 35.48 18.62 6.86
CA ARG A 488 34.02 18.47 6.82
C ARG A 488 33.28 19.76 7.14
N ASN A 489 33.87 20.64 7.95
CA ASN A 489 33.23 21.87 8.43
C ASN A 489 33.09 22.89 7.30
N ASN A 490 33.98 22.80 6.31
CA ASN A 490 33.96 23.63 5.12
C ASN A 490 33.09 23.06 3.99
N VAL A 491 32.03 22.28 4.24
CA VAL A 491 31.17 21.73 3.16
C VAL A 491 29.69 21.82 3.53
N SER A 492 28.93 22.58 2.74
CA SER A 492 27.48 22.78 2.89
C SER A 492 26.67 21.51 2.58
N LYS A 493 25.36 21.52 2.90
CA LYS A 493 24.46 20.38 2.59
C LYS A 493 24.31 20.17 1.07
N GLU A 494 24.24 21.26 0.31
CA GLU A 494 24.09 21.25 -1.14
C GLU A 494 25.38 20.78 -1.82
N GLU A 495 26.52 21.33 -1.42
CA GLU A 495 27.86 20.91 -1.87
C GLU A 495 28.08 19.41 -1.58
N ASN A 496 27.70 18.93 -0.40
CA ASN A 496 27.82 17.52 -0.05
C ASN A 496 26.95 16.61 -0.94
N LYS A 497 25.76 17.08 -1.31
CA LYS A 497 24.88 16.31 -2.20
C LYS A 497 25.51 16.21 -3.58
N GLU A 498 25.91 17.33 -4.17
CA GLU A 498 26.54 17.35 -5.49
C GLU A 498 27.86 16.57 -5.52
N PHE A 499 28.68 16.68 -4.48
CA PHE A 499 29.89 15.87 -4.33
C PHE A 499 29.57 14.36 -4.30
N SER A 500 28.53 13.98 -3.55
CA SER A 500 28.10 12.57 -3.47
C SER A 500 27.59 12.06 -4.80
N ASP A 501 26.84 12.87 -5.55
CA ASP A 501 26.31 12.52 -6.86
C ASP A 501 27.46 12.31 -7.85
N ARG A 502 28.40 13.27 -7.96
CA ARG A 502 29.61 13.15 -8.81
C ARG A 502 30.49 11.95 -8.43
N PHE A 503 30.66 11.69 -7.13
CA PHE A 503 31.41 10.53 -6.65
C PHE A 503 30.78 9.21 -7.10
N MET A 504 29.45 9.10 -6.96
CA MET A 504 28.72 7.91 -7.39
C MET A 504 28.70 7.76 -8.91
N GLU A 505 28.58 8.84 -9.67
CA GLU A 505 28.70 8.84 -11.14
C GLU A 505 30.07 8.32 -11.58
N GLN A 506 31.15 8.81 -10.95
CA GLN A 506 32.52 8.37 -11.26
C GLN A 506 32.74 6.87 -10.98
N ILE A 507 32.11 6.34 -9.92
CA ILE A 507 32.18 4.91 -9.61
C ILE A 507 31.34 4.09 -10.57
N CYS A 508 30.07 4.44 -10.75
CA CYS A 508 29.14 3.63 -11.51
C CYS A 508 29.47 3.63 -13.00
N LYS A 509 29.82 4.79 -13.58
CA LYS A 509 29.97 4.98 -15.04
C LYS A 509 28.83 4.27 -15.80
N MET A 510 29.05 3.91 -17.07
CA MET A 510 28.00 3.29 -17.90
C MET A 510 27.56 1.89 -17.42
N GLN A 511 28.41 1.16 -16.69
CA GLN A 511 28.15 -0.20 -16.21
C GLN A 511 28.11 -0.24 -14.67
N ALA A 512 27.05 0.33 -14.09
CA ALA A 512 26.93 0.55 -12.64
C ALA A 512 27.24 -0.69 -11.80
N ASN A 513 26.59 -1.83 -12.08
CA ASN A 513 26.80 -3.06 -11.30
C ASN A 513 28.24 -3.57 -11.37
N LYS A 514 28.82 -3.62 -12.58
CA LYS A 514 30.19 -4.10 -12.79
C LYS A 514 31.21 -3.21 -12.08
N ASN A 515 31.10 -1.89 -12.26
CA ASN A 515 32.08 -0.96 -11.71
C ASN A 515 31.93 -0.80 -10.19
N TYR A 516 30.70 -0.86 -9.67
CA TYR A 516 30.44 -0.89 -8.24
C TYR A 516 31.02 -2.14 -7.59
N ALA A 517 30.79 -3.32 -8.20
CA ALA A 517 31.39 -4.58 -7.73
C ALA A 517 32.92 -4.52 -7.77
N ALA A 518 33.51 -3.96 -8.83
CA ALA A 518 34.95 -3.76 -8.94
C ALA A 518 35.48 -2.83 -7.84
N TYR A 519 34.76 -1.75 -7.50
CA TYR A 519 35.10 -0.85 -6.40
C TYR A 519 35.11 -1.59 -5.05
N ILE A 520 34.06 -2.36 -4.76
CA ILE A 520 33.98 -3.16 -3.53
C ILE A 520 35.11 -4.18 -3.48
N LYS A 521 35.34 -4.94 -4.56
CA LYS A 521 36.41 -5.94 -4.67
C LYS A 521 37.79 -5.33 -4.42
N HIS A 522 38.04 -4.13 -4.96
CA HIS A 522 39.29 -3.42 -4.73
C HIS A 522 39.53 -3.13 -3.24
N TRP A 523 38.51 -2.67 -2.52
CA TRP A 523 38.60 -2.43 -1.08
C TRP A 523 38.66 -3.69 -0.24
N ILE A 524 38.03 -4.77 -0.69
CA ILE A 524 38.17 -6.09 -0.06
C ILE A 524 39.62 -6.55 -0.09
N ASN A 525 40.32 -6.38 -1.22
CA ASN A 525 41.75 -6.67 -1.30
C ASN A 525 42.60 -5.77 -0.38
N ILE A 526 42.14 -4.54 -0.09
CA ILE A 526 42.77 -3.65 0.90
C ILE A 526 42.54 -4.14 2.34
N ILE A 527 41.33 -4.61 2.64
CA ILE A 527 40.93 -5.07 3.98
C ILE A 527 41.58 -6.42 4.31
N PHE A 528 41.65 -7.32 3.32
CA PHE A 528 42.18 -8.68 3.41
C PHE A 528 43.40 -8.83 2.48
N PRO A 529 44.56 -8.23 2.81
CA PRO A 529 45.74 -8.24 1.95
C PRO A 529 46.23 -9.67 1.63
N ASP A 530 46.15 -10.58 2.60
CA ASP A 530 46.58 -11.98 2.46
C ASP A 530 45.47 -12.92 1.96
N GLY A 531 44.30 -12.37 1.61
CA GLY A 531 43.13 -13.15 1.20
C GLY A 531 42.49 -14.01 2.30
N LYS A 532 43.00 -13.98 3.54
CA LYS A 532 42.46 -14.72 4.69
C LYS A 532 41.40 -13.92 5.43
N SER A 533 40.49 -14.61 6.11
CA SER A 533 39.53 -13.98 7.04
C SER A 533 40.26 -13.32 8.21
N ILE A 534 39.74 -12.20 8.70
CA ILE A 534 40.28 -11.52 9.87
C ILE A 534 39.78 -12.24 11.12
N ILE A 535 40.69 -12.73 11.95
CA ILE A 535 40.41 -13.22 13.30
C ILE A 535 41.29 -12.39 14.23
N SER A 536 40.67 -11.57 15.07
CA SER A 536 41.41 -10.67 15.97
C SER A 536 40.70 -10.55 17.31
N MET A 537 41.50 -10.51 18.37
CA MET A 537 41.04 -10.11 19.69
C MET A 537 40.85 -8.59 19.75
N TYR A 538 39.91 -8.14 20.57
CA TYR A 538 39.79 -6.75 21.00
C TYR A 538 39.83 -6.66 22.53
N PRO A 539 40.74 -5.85 23.13
CA PRO A 539 41.79 -5.05 22.50
C PRO A 539 42.78 -5.88 21.66
N CYS A 540 43.30 -5.28 20.57
CA CYS A 540 44.24 -5.97 19.68
C CYS A 540 45.50 -6.40 20.46
N ASN A 541 46.01 -7.60 20.17
CA ASN A 541 47.19 -8.19 20.82
C ASN A 541 47.03 -8.47 22.33
N SER A 542 45.81 -8.67 22.82
CA SER A 542 45.52 -9.06 24.22
C SER A 542 45.12 -10.54 24.30
N GLU A 543 45.79 -11.32 25.15
CA GLU A 543 45.45 -12.73 25.41
C GLU A 543 44.09 -12.89 26.11
N SER A 544 43.64 -11.87 26.85
CA SER A 544 42.35 -11.82 27.57
C SER A 544 41.22 -11.11 26.79
N GLY A 545 41.43 -10.86 25.50
CA GLY A 545 40.51 -10.08 24.67
C GLY A 545 39.28 -10.84 24.19
N PHE A 546 38.41 -10.09 23.52
CA PHE A 546 37.17 -10.57 22.91
C PHE A 546 37.41 -10.90 21.43
N GLU A 547 37.15 -12.13 20.98
CA GLU A 547 37.41 -12.55 19.59
C GLU A 547 36.34 -12.03 18.61
N PHE A 548 36.79 -11.38 17.54
CA PHE A 548 35.97 -11.00 16.39
C PHE A 548 36.49 -11.70 15.13
N THR A 549 35.57 -12.26 14.35
CA THR A 549 35.86 -12.87 13.05
C THR A 549 35.11 -12.14 11.95
N ILE A 550 35.81 -11.80 10.86
CA ILE A 550 35.22 -11.24 9.65
C ILE A 550 35.66 -12.11 8.48
N VAL A 551 34.70 -12.75 7.83
CA VAL A 551 34.96 -13.75 6.80
C VAL A 551 35.26 -13.07 5.45
N ASN A 552 36.35 -13.44 4.77
CA ASN A 552 36.70 -12.89 3.44
C ASN A 552 35.95 -13.58 2.27
N LYS A 553 34.74 -14.08 2.52
CA LYS A 553 33.87 -14.66 1.50
C LYS A 553 32.50 -14.02 1.64
N SER A 554 32.06 -13.34 0.59
CA SER A 554 30.73 -12.78 0.53
C SER A 554 29.67 -13.89 0.57
N LEU A 555 28.53 -13.54 1.14
CA LEU A 555 27.28 -14.28 0.99
C LEU A 555 26.90 -14.33 -0.48
N LEU A 556 26.42 -15.48 -0.95
CA LEU A 556 25.88 -15.64 -2.29
C LEU A 556 24.35 -15.77 -2.24
N VAL A 557 23.69 -15.27 -3.27
CA VAL A 557 22.26 -15.52 -3.49
C VAL A 557 22.13 -16.55 -4.61
N GLY A 558 21.47 -17.67 -4.30
CA GLY A 558 21.12 -18.68 -5.29
C GLY A 558 19.81 -18.30 -5.97
N LEU A 559 19.80 -18.24 -7.30
CA LEU A 559 18.62 -17.95 -8.08
C LEU A 559 18.18 -19.15 -8.91
N ARG A 560 16.86 -19.30 -9.03
CA ARG A 560 16.24 -20.07 -10.12
C ARG A 560 15.92 -19.12 -11.27
N SER A 561 16.63 -19.29 -12.38
CA SER A 561 16.47 -18.52 -13.62
C SER A 561 16.02 -19.41 -14.76
N ARG A 562 15.31 -18.83 -15.74
CA ARG A 562 15.04 -19.51 -17.03
C ARG A 562 16.31 -19.63 -17.88
N GLN A 563 17.29 -18.75 -17.66
CA GLN A 563 18.58 -18.75 -18.34
C GLN A 563 19.65 -19.25 -17.36
N ALA A 564 19.97 -20.55 -17.44
CA ALA A 564 21.03 -21.12 -16.64
C ALA A 564 22.39 -20.56 -17.10
N LEU A 565 23.09 -19.89 -16.19
CA LEU A 565 24.42 -19.33 -16.48
C LEU A 565 25.55 -20.14 -15.83
N HIS A 566 25.30 -20.72 -14.64
CA HIS A 566 26.32 -21.49 -13.93
C HIS A 566 25.71 -22.30 -12.78
N ASN A 567 26.06 -23.59 -12.66
CA ASN A 567 25.73 -24.39 -11.48
C ASN A 567 26.76 -24.12 -10.38
N PRO A 568 26.35 -23.83 -9.12
CA PRO A 568 27.27 -23.61 -8.02
C PRO A 568 28.12 -24.86 -7.73
N ASP A 569 29.43 -24.67 -7.54
CA ASP A 569 30.30 -25.69 -6.95
C ASP A 569 30.00 -25.89 -5.44
N ASP A 570 30.65 -26.86 -4.81
CA ASP A 570 30.39 -27.20 -3.41
C ASP A 570 30.86 -26.13 -2.39
N ASP A 571 31.82 -25.28 -2.73
CA ASP A 571 32.20 -24.13 -1.90
C ASP A 571 31.17 -23.00 -2.03
N MET A 572 30.70 -22.73 -3.24
CA MET A 572 29.63 -21.77 -3.52
C MET A 572 28.32 -22.17 -2.85
N LYS A 573 27.95 -23.46 -2.87
CA LYS A 573 26.75 -23.97 -2.18
C LYS A 573 26.77 -23.65 -0.68
N LYS A 574 27.93 -23.73 -0.02
CA LYS A 574 28.08 -23.38 1.41
C LYS A 574 27.87 -21.89 1.69
N ARG A 575 28.06 -21.04 0.68
CA ARG A 575 27.89 -19.57 0.76
C ARG A 575 26.48 -19.12 0.38
N ILE A 576 25.65 -19.98 -0.20
CA ILE A 576 24.27 -19.67 -0.56
C ILE A 576 23.38 -19.86 0.67
N CYS A 577 23.10 -18.77 1.39
CA CYS A 577 22.15 -18.79 2.51
C CYS A 577 20.78 -18.20 2.14
N ILE A 578 20.67 -17.53 0.98
CA ILE A 578 19.45 -16.88 0.50
C ILE A 578 19.11 -17.44 -0.88
N GLY A 579 17.85 -17.86 -1.06
CA GLY A 579 17.29 -18.30 -2.33
C GLY A 579 16.38 -17.23 -2.93
N GLY A 580 16.38 -17.11 -4.26
CA GLY A 580 15.50 -16.21 -5.01
C GLY A 580 15.07 -16.80 -6.35
N ALA A 581 14.12 -16.12 -7.01
CA ALA A 581 13.67 -16.46 -8.36
C ALA A 581 13.81 -15.24 -9.26
N GLU A 582 14.29 -15.47 -10.49
CA GLU A 582 14.30 -14.45 -11.53
C GLU A 582 12.96 -14.49 -12.28
N LEU A 583 12.19 -13.42 -12.15
CA LEU A 583 10.93 -13.23 -12.84
C LEU A 583 11.15 -12.23 -13.98
N ALA A 584 10.59 -12.54 -15.15
CA ALA A 584 10.57 -11.58 -16.24
C ALA A 584 9.63 -10.41 -15.87
N ASP A 585 10.03 -9.19 -16.24
CA ASP A 585 9.14 -8.04 -16.16
C ASP A 585 7.89 -8.29 -17.03
N THR A 586 6.74 -7.79 -16.59
CA THR A 586 5.50 -7.90 -17.35
C THR A 586 5.61 -7.11 -18.66
N GLU A 587 5.34 -7.78 -19.77
CA GLU A 587 5.21 -7.14 -21.08
C GLU A 587 4.02 -6.17 -21.09
N LEU A 588 4.26 -4.93 -21.50
CA LEU A 588 3.23 -3.89 -21.63
C LEU A 588 2.83 -3.77 -23.09
N LYS A 589 1.53 -3.63 -23.35
CA LYS A 589 1.03 -3.45 -24.71
C LYS A 589 1.03 -1.98 -25.14
N PHE A 590 1.46 -1.73 -26.36
CA PHE A 590 1.45 -0.45 -27.07
C PHE A 590 0.88 -0.63 -28.47
N TYR A 591 0.45 0.45 -29.11
CA TYR A 591 -0.05 0.41 -30.48
C TYR A 591 0.97 1.00 -31.46
N ASN A 592 1.33 0.26 -32.51
CA ASN A 592 2.20 0.76 -33.57
C ASN A 592 1.35 1.24 -34.77
N PRO A 593 1.28 2.57 -35.04
CA PRO A 593 0.47 3.09 -36.13
C PRO A 593 1.05 2.81 -37.53
N ALA A 594 2.37 2.59 -37.65
CA ALA A 594 2.99 2.29 -38.94
C ALA A 594 2.69 0.86 -39.40
N GLN A 595 2.58 -0.08 -38.45
CA GLN A 595 2.27 -1.49 -38.71
C GLN A 595 0.79 -1.84 -38.47
N ASN A 596 0.00 -0.88 -37.98
CA ASN A 596 -1.41 -1.07 -37.62
C ASN A 596 -1.65 -2.28 -36.68
N ALA A 597 -0.75 -2.47 -35.71
CA ALA A 597 -0.70 -3.66 -34.86
C ALA A 597 -0.29 -3.33 -33.42
N MET A 598 -0.62 -4.24 -32.49
CA MET A 598 -0.17 -4.16 -31.10
C MET A 598 1.26 -4.67 -30.98
N HIS A 599 2.09 -3.93 -30.27
CA HIS A 599 3.47 -4.30 -29.94
C HIS A 599 3.61 -4.42 -28.41
N THR A 600 4.51 -5.28 -27.95
CA THR A 600 4.83 -5.39 -26.52
C THR A 600 6.20 -4.84 -26.20
N ASP A 601 6.34 -4.20 -25.06
CA ASP A 601 7.64 -3.83 -24.51
C ASP A 601 7.52 -3.83 -22.98
N PHE A 602 8.46 -4.46 -22.27
CA PHE A 602 8.49 -4.41 -20.81
C PHE A 602 8.83 -3.01 -20.26
N HIS A 603 9.41 -2.12 -21.09
CA HIS A 603 9.84 -0.78 -20.70
C HIS A 603 8.84 0.30 -21.19
N PRO A 604 8.10 0.99 -20.28
CA PRO A 604 7.08 1.98 -20.62
C PRO A 604 7.55 3.09 -21.56
N MET A 605 8.68 3.74 -21.24
CA MET A 605 9.16 4.88 -22.04
C MET A 605 9.65 4.44 -23.42
N ARG A 606 10.40 3.34 -23.52
CA ARG A 606 10.83 2.79 -24.82
C ARG A 606 9.62 2.38 -25.65
N GLY A 607 8.65 1.71 -25.03
CA GLY A 607 7.35 1.38 -25.61
C GLY A 607 6.65 2.61 -26.18
N LEU A 608 6.52 3.70 -25.41
CA LEU A 608 5.88 4.95 -25.85
C LEU A 608 6.70 5.79 -26.84
N ILE A 609 8.03 5.68 -26.86
CA ILE A 609 8.88 6.37 -27.83
C ILE A 609 8.79 5.68 -29.19
N ASN A 610 8.75 4.35 -29.19
CA ASN A 610 8.75 3.54 -30.41
C ASN A 610 7.35 3.26 -30.94
N ASN A 611 6.33 3.37 -30.08
CA ASN A 611 4.92 3.10 -30.39
C ASN A 611 4.03 4.23 -29.84
N LYS A 612 2.73 3.99 -29.75
CA LYS A 612 1.72 4.89 -29.16
C LYS A 612 1.01 4.19 -28.00
N PRO A 613 0.28 4.95 -27.16
CA PRO A 613 -0.58 4.34 -26.14
C PRO A 613 -1.44 3.21 -26.73
N TYR A 614 -1.72 2.17 -25.95
CA TYR A 614 -2.41 0.97 -26.44
C TYR A 614 -3.78 1.26 -27.05
N ASP A 615 -4.43 2.35 -26.62
CA ASP A 615 -5.74 2.82 -27.07
C ASP A 615 -5.66 3.90 -28.17
N PHE A 616 -4.46 4.18 -28.70
CA PHE A 616 -4.24 5.22 -29.71
C PHE A 616 -5.13 5.05 -30.94
N TYR A 617 -5.35 3.82 -31.42
CA TYR A 617 -6.22 3.56 -32.57
C TYR A 617 -7.68 3.93 -32.33
N MET A 618 -8.15 3.94 -31.08
CA MET A 618 -9.48 4.40 -30.69
C MET A 618 -9.53 5.94 -30.62
N ASN A 619 -8.45 6.56 -30.14
CA ASN A 619 -8.40 7.98 -29.79
C ASN A 619 -7.91 8.90 -30.91
N ASN A 620 -7.21 8.39 -31.94
CA ASN A 620 -6.60 9.22 -33.00
C ASN A 620 -7.64 9.97 -33.86
N ARG A 621 -8.93 9.58 -33.79
CA ARG A 621 -10.04 10.32 -34.43
C ARG A 621 -10.73 11.32 -33.49
N LEU A 622 -10.56 11.19 -32.18
CA LEU A 622 -11.27 11.96 -31.15
C LEU A 622 -10.42 13.10 -30.55
N PHE A 623 -9.10 12.93 -30.46
CA PHE A 623 -8.20 13.92 -29.85
C PHE A 623 -7.14 14.39 -30.87
N LYS A 624 -6.85 15.70 -30.88
CA LYS A 624 -5.75 16.26 -31.67
C LYS A 624 -4.43 15.65 -31.22
N SER A 625 -3.54 15.34 -32.17
CA SER A 625 -2.20 14.81 -31.91
C SER A 625 -1.29 15.75 -31.10
N ASN A 626 -1.69 17.03 -30.99
CA ASN A 626 -0.90 18.11 -30.41
C ASN A 626 -1.77 18.88 -29.40
N ILE A 627 -1.18 19.30 -28.28
CA ILE A 627 -1.80 20.20 -27.31
C ILE A 627 -1.26 21.60 -27.55
N SER A 628 -2.13 22.56 -27.87
CA SER A 628 -1.77 23.97 -27.94
C SER A 628 -1.88 24.59 -26.55
N LEU A 629 -0.77 25.13 -26.03
CA LEU A 629 -0.72 25.76 -24.72
C LEU A 629 -0.59 27.28 -24.90
N GLY A 630 -1.50 28.04 -24.27
CA GLY A 630 -1.31 29.47 -24.04
C GLY A 630 -0.54 29.66 -22.74
N VAL A 631 0.60 30.35 -22.79
CA VAL A 631 1.48 30.51 -21.64
C VAL A 631 1.60 31.99 -21.29
N ILE A 632 1.32 32.34 -20.03
CA ILE A 632 1.54 33.69 -19.49
C ILE A 632 2.76 33.61 -18.57
N SER A 633 3.81 34.36 -18.90
CA SER A 633 5.05 34.43 -18.10
C SER A 633 5.42 35.87 -17.79
N PRO A 634 6.14 36.12 -16.68
CA PRO A 634 6.74 37.43 -16.42
C PRO A 634 7.68 37.85 -17.55
N VAL A 635 7.73 39.16 -17.80
CA VAL A 635 8.58 39.76 -18.84
C VAL A 635 10.05 39.35 -18.62
N GLY A 636 10.70 38.81 -19.65
CA GLY A 636 12.09 38.34 -19.62
C GLY A 636 12.28 36.86 -19.24
N SER A 637 11.21 36.12 -18.97
CA SER A 637 11.25 34.66 -18.68
C SER A 637 10.63 33.79 -19.77
N GLU A 638 10.12 34.40 -20.85
CA GLU A 638 9.38 33.75 -21.93
C GLU A 638 10.20 32.62 -22.55
N LYS A 639 11.43 32.95 -22.97
CA LYS A 639 12.32 32.00 -23.65
C LYS A 639 12.77 30.85 -22.74
N LYS A 640 12.99 31.12 -21.45
CA LYS A 640 13.35 30.07 -20.47
C LYS A 640 12.20 29.08 -20.26
N LEU A 641 10.97 29.59 -20.23
CA LEU A 641 9.78 28.75 -20.05
C LEU A 641 9.45 27.97 -21.33
N GLU A 642 9.54 28.60 -22.49
CA GLU A 642 9.43 27.96 -23.80
C GLU A 642 10.46 26.83 -23.94
N ASP A 643 11.75 27.13 -23.73
CA ASP A 643 12.83 26.14 -23.77
C ASP A 643 12.64 24.99 -22.77
N PHE A 644 11.99 25.26 -21.64
CA PHE A 644 11.69 24.26 -20.63
C PHE A 644 10.54 23.35 -21.07
N LEU A 645 9.45 23.90 -21.60
CA LEU A 645 8.30 23.12 -22.09
C LEU A 645 8.69 22.30 -23.32
N ASP A 646 9.49 22.86 -24.23
CA ASP A 646 9.96 22.17 -25.44
C ASP A 646 10.88 20.99 -25.16
N ARG A 647 11.48 20.89 -23.97
CA ARG A 647 12.21 19.68 -23.57
C ARG A 647 11.33 18.43 -23.53
N LEU A 648 10.01 18.58 -23.37
CA LEU A 648 9.06 17.45 -23.45
C LEU A 648 9.06 16.78 -24.82
N ASN A 649 9.40 17.53 -25.87
CA ASN A 649 9.44 17.05 -27.25
C ASN A 649 10.84 16.60 -27.70
N LYS A 650 11.86 16.77 -26.85
CA LYS A 650 13.25 16.44 -27.17
C LYS A 650 13.61 15.04 -26.66
N LYS A 651 14.21 14.22 -27.54
CA LYS A 651 14.78 12.92 -27.15
C LYS A 651 16.06 13.17 -26.35
N HIS A 652 16.04 12.80 -25.07
CA HIS A 652 17.24 12.81 -24.25
C HIS A 652 17.96 11.47 -24.34
N LYS A 653 19.27 11.51 -24.63
CA LYS A 653 20.12 10.34 -24.58
C LYS A 653 20.41 10.03 -23.11
N VAL A 654 19.90 8.90 -22.62
CA VAL A 654 20.19 8.45 -21.26
C VAL A 654 21.56 7.78 -21.30
N ASN A 655 22.51 8.27 -20.48
CA ASN A 655 23.87 7.73 -20.43
C ASN A 655 23.98 6.41 -19.62
N TYR A 656 22.92 6.05 -18.87
CA TYR A 656 22.90 4.93 -17.93
C TYR A 656 21.62 4.09 -18.07
N ASN A 657 21.76 2.76 -18.14
CA ASN A 657 20.67 1.76 -18.22
C ASN A 657 19.63 1.99 -19.32
N VAL A 658 19.93 1.51 -20.53
CA VAL A 658 19.02 1.49 -21.69
C VAL A 658 17.84 0.49 -21.52
N ASP A 659 17.97 -0.44 -20.57
CA ASP A 659 17.06 -1.58 -20.36
C ASP A 659 16.46 -1.66 -18.95
N CYS A 660 16.68 -0.69 -18.05
CA CYS A 660 16.00 -0.70 -16.77
C CYS A 660 14.74 0.13 -16.81
N ASN A 661 13.62 -0.52 -16.50
CA ASN A 661 12.43 0.15 -16.02
C ASN A 661 12.82 1.19 -14.96
N GLY A 662 12.55 2.48 -15.22
CA GLY A 662 12.66 3.58 -14.25
C GLY A 662 11.72 3.44 -13.04
N VAL A 663 11.15 2.23 -12.84
CA VAL A 663 10.22 1.88 -11.78
C VAL A 663 10.60 0.52 -11.19
N GLN A 664 11.81 0.40 -10.63
CA GLN A 664 11.91 -0.35 -9.38
C GLN A 664 11.36 0.55 -8.27
N ARG A 665 10.03 0.52 -8.10
CA ARG A 665 9.42 0.88 -6.83
C ARG A 665 9.98 -0.13 -5.84
N GLU A 666 10.83 0.36 -4.94
CA GLU A 666 10.92 -0.22 -3.62
C GLU A 666 9.48 -0.37 -3.09
N HIS A 667 9.00 -1.61 -2.96
CA HIS A 667 7.94 -1.96 -2.01
C HIS A 667 8.50 -1.80 -0.57
N ASN A 668 9.13 -0.66 -0.24
CA ASN A 668 9.67 -0.32 1.08
C ASN A 668 8.71 0.56 1.89
N LYS A 669 7.39 0.41 1.69
CA LYS A 669 6.43 0.88 2.70
C LYS A 669 6.21 -0.25 3.70
N LYS A 670 6.99 -0.21 4.79
CA LYS A 670 6.89 -1.02 6.04
C LYS A 670 7.59 -2.39 6.11
N LEU A 671 8.75 -2.58 5.48
CA LEU A 671 9.71 -3.62 5.90
C LEU A 671 10.92 -2.96 6.58
N ASN A 672 10.69 -2.47 7.79
CA ASN A 672 11.75 -1.96 8.67
C ASN A 672 12.50 -3.09 9.42
N ASN A 673 12.39 -4.33 8.95
CA ASN A 673 13.10 -5.49 9.50
C ASN A 673 14.13 -5.96 8.46
N GLY A 674 15.29 -5.29 8.51
CA GLY A 674 16.54 -5.55 7.80
C GLY A 674 16.55 -6.69 6.78
N LEU A 675 16.31 -6.39 5.50
CA LEU A 675 16.93 -7.10 4.38
C LEU A 675 17.81 -6.09 3.63
N PRO A 676 19.08 -6.39 3.34
CA PRO A 676 19.98 -5.45 2.68
C PRO A 676 19.61 -5.38 1.20
N ILE A 677 19.48 -4.13 0.76
CA ILE A 677 19.31 -3.66 -0.61
C ILE A 677 20.24 -4.43 -1.57
N LEU A 678 19.69 -5.28 -2.44
CA LEU A 678 20.47 -6.03 -3.42
C LEU A 678 20.88 -5.20 -4.65
N HIS A 679 20.29 -4.03 -4.89
CA HIS A 679 20.73 -3.14 -5.97
C HIS A 679 20.52 -1.67 -5.58
N LYS A 680 21.60 -0.90 -5.47
CA LYS A 680 21.53 0.56 -5.32
C LYS A 680 21.81 1.20 -6.68
N VAL A 681 20.76 1.52 -7.44
CA VAL A 681 20.85 2.44 -8.57
C VAL A 681 21.07 3.87 -8.00
N PRO A 682 21.88 4.75 -8.64
CA PRO A 682 22.15 6.11 -8.16
C PRO A 682 20.86 6.97 -8.02
N PRO A 683 20.93 8.14 -7.35
CA PRO A 683 19.76 8.85 -6.86
C PRO A 683 18.74 9.28 -7.95
N LYS A 684 17.47 9.24 -7.53
CA LYS A 684 16.18 9.41 -8.24
C LYS A 684 15.96 10.70 -9.07
N ARG A 685 16.98 11.44 -9.54
CA ARG A 685 16.73 12.81 -10.02
C ARG A 685 16.31 12.96 -11.49
N ASP A 686 16.72 12.07 -12.38
CA ASP A 686 16.49 12.30 -13.83
C ASP A 686 15.20 11.68 -14.39
N TYR A 687 14.49 10.85 -13.63
CA TYR A 687 13.32 10.12 -14.14
C TYR A 687 11.96 10.73 -13.75
N GLY A 688 11.92 11.71 -12.85
CA GLY A 688 10.66 12.09 -12.18
C GLY A 688 10.25 13.56 -12.20
N ARG A 689 11.06 14.50 -12.72
CA ARG A 689 10.73 15.94 -12.65
C ARG A 689 10.01 16.52 -13.86
N TYR A 690 10.10 15.91 -15.03
CA TYR A 690 9.61 16.56 -16.26
C TYR A 690 8.13 16.33 -16.56
N PHE A 691 7.45 15.37 -15.90
CA PHE A 691 6.01 15.12 -16.07
C PHE A 691 5.12 15.63 -14.91
N CYS A 692 5.70 16.26 -13.89
CA CYS A 692 4.95 16.77 -12.72
C CYS A 692 4.73 18.30 -12.80
N ILE A 693 3.98 18.79 -13.78
CA ILE A 693 3.47 20.19 -13.78
C ILE A 693 1.93 20.28 -13.86
N LEU A 694 1.19 19.15 -13.94
CA LEU A 694 -0.28 19.17 -13.85
C LEU A 694 -0.84 18.88 -12.44
N ALA A 695 -0.01 18.91 -11.40
CA ALA A 695 -0.48 18.68 -10.02
C ALA A 695 0.29 19.53 -9.01
N GLU A 696 0.18 20.86 -9.12
CA GLU A 696 0.39 21.75 -7.98
C GLU A 696 -0.88 22.58 -7.75
N LYS A 697 -1.85 21.95 -7.08
CA LYS A 697 -2.62 22.48 -5.94
C LYS A 697 -3.65 21.42 -5.52
N GLY A 698 -3.35 20.75 -4.41
CA GLY A 698 -4.31 19.90 -3.68
C GLY A 698 -3.95 18.41 -3.66
N GLY A 699 -3.63 17.90 -2.46
CA GLY A 699 -3.76 16.49 -2.11
C GLY A 699 -2.58 15.57 -2.48
N THR A 700 -1.82 15.18 -1.46
CA THR A 700 -0.71 14.22 -1.52
C THR A 700 -1.19 12.79 -1.81
N SER A 701 -1.35 12.42 -3.08
CA SER A 701 -1.45 11.01 -3.50
C SER A 701 -0.09 10.48 -4.00
N HIS A 702 0.51 9.56 -3.26
CA HIS A 702 1.82 8.97 -3.54
C HIS A 702 1.76 7.89 -4.64
N GLY A 703 1.28 8.25 -5.82
CA GLY A 703 1.25 7.39 -7.01
C GLY A 703 2.62 7.35 -7.74
N GLY A 704 3.11 6.16 -8.08
CA GLY A 704 4.39 5.95 -8.76
C GLY A 704 4.31 6.27 -10.25
N LEU A 705 5.44 6.37 -10.97
CA LEU A 705 5.44 6.69 -12.41
C LEU A 705 4.60 5.68 -13.22
N THR A 706 4.63 4.38 -12.89
CA THR A 706 3.78 3.36 -13.54
C THR A 706 2.30 3.54 -13.24
N GLU A 707 1.91 3.97 -12.03
CA GLU A 707 0.50 4.28 -11.73
C GLU A 707 0.07 5.56 -12.44
N LYS A 708 0.95 6.56 -12.54
CA LYS A 708 0.71 7.81 -13.27
C LYS A 708 0.65 7.62 -14.78
N LEU A 709 1.39 6.64 -15.33
CA LEU A 709 1.40 6.30 -16.75
C LEU A 709 0.48 5.12 -17.10
N SER A 710 -0.14 4.48 -16.11
CA SER A 710 -1.10 3.38 -16.30
C SER A 710 -2.24 3.66 -17.29
N PRO A 711 -2.67 4.92 -17.53
CA PRO A 711 -3.64 5.19 -18.59
C PRO A 711 -3.13 4.89 -20.01
N PHE A 712 -1.81 4.84 -20.22
CA PHE A 712 -1.21 4.79 -21.57
C PHE A 712 -0.81 3.38 -22.03
N PHE A 713 -0.82 2.38 -21.16
CA PHE A 713 -0.44 1.00 -21.51
C PHE A 713 -1.26 -0.01 -20.72
N TYR A 714 -1.47 -1.19 -21.31
CA TYR A 714 -2.17 -2.29 -20.67
C TYR A 714 -1.16 -3.36 -20.22
N ALA A 715 -1.09 -3.64 -18.92
CA ALA A 715 -0.29 -4.73 -18.37
C ALA A 715 -1.10 -6.04 -18.37
N GLN A 716 -0.51 -7.14 -18.84
CA GLN A 716 -1.05 -8.46 -18.55
C GLN A 716 -0.84 -8.76 -17.06
N LYS A 717 -1.91 -8.74 -16.25
CA LYS A 717 -1.83 -8.94 -14.81
C LYS A 717 -1.05 -10.24 -14.46
N GLN A 718 0.10 -10.08 -13.82
CA GLN A 718 0.63 -11.06 -12.87
C GLN A 718 0.58 -10.40 -11.49
N GLU A 719 -0.44 -10.74 -10.70
CA GLU A 719 -0.52 -10.28 -9.32
C GLU A 719 0.45 -11.12 -8.47
N VAL A 720 1.50 -10.47 -7.94
CA VAL A 720 2.37 -11.04 -6.93
C VAL A 720 2.10 -10.31 -5.61
N ASN A 721 1.21 -10.88 -4.80
CA ASN A 721 0.92 -10.38 -3.46
C ASN A 721 2.03 -10.81 -2.50
N ALA A 722 2.92 -9.88 -2.16
CA ALA A 722 3.96 -10.10 -1.14
C ALA A 722 3.43 -9.73 0.26
N TYR A 723 2.55 -10.58 0.80
CA TYR A 723 2.21 -10.56 2.23
C TYR A 723 2.20 -11.99 2.77
N GLY A 724 3.31 -12.39 3.39
CA GLY A 724 3.46 -13.64 4.11
C GLY A 724 4.60 -13.51 5.11
N ARG A 725 4.25 -13.66 6.39
CA ARG A 725 5.00 -13.49 7.65
C ARG A 725 6.52 -13.39 7.61
#